data_AF-A0AAV8HCB0-F1
#
_entry.id   AF-A0AAV8HCB0-F1
#
_cell.length_a   1.000
_cell.length_b   1.000
_cell.length_c   1.000
_cell.angle_alpha   90.00
_cell.angle_beta   90.00
_cell.angle_gamma   90.00
#
_symmetry.space_group_name_H-M   'P 1'
#
loop_
_entity.id
_entity.type
_entity.pdbx_description
1 polymer ?
#
loop_
_entity_poly.entity_id
_entity_poly.type
_entity_poly.pdbx_seq_one_letter_code
_entity_poly.pdbx_strand_id
1 'polypeptide(L)'
;MTVVGSSNCRSRISTSLATVRKVSRRPKIDACGVVSLRLEHHTCAGGLMGRGLFCNACGIAWRKGKIRKRIDTPVAPDETSLSKLLPEVGMEFETEDKAYEFYNRYAGHVGFSVRKSTSRKDKASTERIINVRCFVCSREGYNKDKKSLEAKKPRLETRIGCPARMVIKLIEGTRYRVTDFKADHNHQLAPPSTMHMLRSQRILMEYQPGNDSGELSDEGTGNSGPTPIKTLPPPVTRPVGPIRSVNFLPAEYSNYLPSKRQLPIQMGDGMAILKYLQSMLLDNPTFFYAIQVDEEDKLTNFFWADTKSRTDFNSFGDVLCLDTTHKINGYGRPLALFLGVNHHKQTIIFGSALLYDESYESFKWLFDTFKITMHGKQPNTAFTDMSMQISTAMAASWPGTTHRVCPWHVYQNSLKKISHVFQSSKTFNKEFCRCLFESEDEEDFLFSWRSLLEKYDLRHNEWLIKLFDERDKWALAYGRHIFSADITTSLQCDSLTNTLKKYLNPQMDLLSFFKHYERVVDEHRYAELQADFYASQSLPRIPPAKLLKQAANIYTPVVFDVFRKEFDMFMDSVLYTTCEVGTISEYRVAVAERPKEHFVRYNASDCSALCSCRKYEFMGIQCCHVLKVLDFKNIKELPQKYFLKRWSKDAKSGDSQGNRSQDSPVANMHHAFLGST
;
A
#
# COMPACT_ATOMS: atom_id res chain seq x y z
N MET A 1 45.52 38.78 48.15
CA MET A 1 46.41 39.66 47.37
C MET A 1 47.81 39.03 47.37
N THR A 2 48.57 39.13 46.27
CA THR A 2 50.04 38.82 46.11
C THR A 2 50.53 37.39 46.49
N VAL A 3 51.21 36.55 45.68
CA VAL A 3 52.40 36.67 44.77
C VAL A 3 53.72 36.76 45.58
N VAL A 4 54.79 35.97 45.41
CA VAL A 4 55.33 35.06 44.33
C VAL A 4 55.73 33.66 44.91
N GLY A 5 56.16 32.66 44.09
CA GLY A 5 56.97 31.51 44.58
C GLY A 5 57.26 30.33 43.64
N SER A 6 58.08 30.47 42.59
CA SER A 6 58.47 29.39 41.65
C SER A 6 59.89 28.84 41.90
N SER A 7 60.16 27.59 41.49
CA SER A 7 61.39 27.21 40.72
C SER A 7 61.52 25.70 40.46
N ASN A 8 62.36 25.38 39.46
CA ASN A 8 62.97 24.08 39.12
C ASN A 8 62.11 22.98 38.43
N CYS A 9 62.52 22.41 37.29
CA CYS A 9 62.84 22.95 35.95
C CYS A 9 63.46 21.83 35.07
N ARG A 10 63.28 21.89 33.74
CA ARG A 10 63.85 21.04 32.67
C ARG A 10 63.26 19.63 32.49
N SER A 11 63.14 19.08 31.28
CA SER A 11 63.01 19.67 29.92
C SER A 11 62.65 18.56 28.91
N ARG A 12 61.82 18.86 27.89
CA ARG A 12 62.15 18.68 26.45
C ARG A 12 61.03 19.16 25.53
N ILE A 13 61.47 19.78 24.44
CA ILE A 13 60.73 20.58 23.46
C ILE A 13 60.04 19.69 22.41
N SER A 14 58.79 20.00 22.06
CA SER A 14 58.33 20.12 20.66
C SER A 14 56.91 20.71 20.62
N THR A 15 56.77 21.94 20.13
CA THR A 15 55.48 22.62 19.96
C THR A 15 55.17 22.85 18.49
N SER A 16 53.97 22.48 18.07
CA SER A 16 53.31 23.02 16.88
C SER A 16 51.82 23.16 17.16
N LEU A 17 51.31 24.39 17.04
CA LEU A 17 49.91 24.71 17.34
C LEU A 17 48.99 24.22 16.21
N ALA A 18 47.88 23.57 16.58
CA ALA A 18 46.72 23.38 15.70
C ALA A 18 45.44 23.85 16.40
N THR A 19 44.65 24.65 15.69
CA THR A 19 43.53 25.42 16.23
C THR A 19 42.36 24.55 16.71
N VAL A 20 41.98 24.66 18.00
CA VAL A 20 40.80 23.98 18.55
C VAL A 20 39.52 24.65 18.04
N ARG A 21 38.95 24.13 16.94
CA ARG A 21 37.58 24.45 16.52
C ARG A 21 36.58 23.66 17.37
N LYS A 22 35.78 24.36 18.19
CA LYS A 22 34.58 23.79 18.85
C LYS A 22 33.62 23.24 17.81
N VAL A 23 33.55 21.92 17.65
CA VAL A 23 32.51 21.27 16.84
C VAL A 23 31.25 21.11 17.69
N SER A 24 30.30 22.02 17.50
CA SER A 24 28.94 21.89 18.02
C SER A 24 28.28 20.64 17.42
N ARG A 25 28.12 19.58 18.24
CA ARG A 25 27.34 18.40 17.87
C ARG A 25 25.85 18.74 17.95
N ARG A 26 25.22 19.02 16.81
CA ARG A 26 23.74 19.01 16.69
C ARG A 26 23.26 17.58 16.42
N PRO A 27 22.24 17.06 17.14
CA PRO A 27 21.58 15.82 16.74
C PRO A 27 20.80 16.07 15.44
N LYS A 28 21.03 15.23 14.42
CA LYS A 28 20.16 15.17 13.23
C LYS A 28 19.04 14.18 13.49
N ILE A 29 17.87 14.71 13.83
CA ILE A 29 16.61 13.98 13.84
C ILE A 29 16.09 13.99 12.39
N ASP A 30 16.09 12.84 11.72
CA ASP A 30 15.44 12.68 10.43
C ASP A 30 13.92 12.57 10.66
N ALA A 31 13.21 13.70 10.56
CA ALA A 31 11.78 13.80 10.87
C ALA A 31 10.87 13.81 9.63
N CYS A 32 9.71 13.19 9.78
CA CYS A 32 8.66 13.05 8.76
C CYS A 32 7.80 14.33 8.61
N GLY A 33 7.21 14.49 7.43
CA GLY A 33 5.95 15.19 7.10
C GLY A 33 5.54 16.47 7.83
N VAL A 34 5.59 17.62 7.12
CA VAL A 34 4.67 18.75 7.33
C VAL A 34 4.24 19.33 5.98
N VAL A 35 2.93 19.58 5.84
CA VAL A 35 2.29 20.27 4.70
C VAL A 35 2.58 21.77 4.75
N SER A 36 2.82 22.41 3.61
CA SER A 36 2.71 23.87 3.46
C SER A 36 1.68 24.21 2.38
N LEU A 37 0.84 25.21 2.66
CA LEU A 37 -0.23 25.71 1.81
C LEU A 37 -0.08 27.23 1.64
N ARG A 38 -0.33 27.72 0.41
CA ARG A 38 -0.32 29.13 -0.02
C ARG A 38 1.08 29.76 -0.21
N LEU A 39 1.33 30.61 -1.21
CA LEU A 39 0.63 30.90 -2.49
C LEU A 39 1.67 31.46 -3.51
N GLU A 40 1.21 31.75 -4.73
CA GLU A 40 1.80 32.71 -5.69
C GLU A 40 3.07 32.38 -6.50
N HIS A 41 3.23 33.17 -7.57
CA HIS A 41 4.01 32.85 -8.77
C HIS A 41 5.49 33.17 -8.61
N HIS A 42 6.36 32.20 -8.90
CA HIS A 42 7.72 32.49 -9.32
C HIS A 42 8.11 31.71 -10.57
N THR A 43 8.46 32.48 -11.60
CA THR A 43 9.06 32.04 -12.86
C THR A 43 10.42 31.39 -12.62
N CYS A 44 10.82 30.48 -13.51
CA CYS A 44 12.17 29.91 -13.49
C CYS A 44 13.23 30.98 -13.83
N ALA A 45 14.22 31.14 -12.96
CA ALA A 45 15.54 31.67 -13.34
C ALA A 45 16.56 30.52 -13.20
N GLY A 46 17.36 30.28 -14.26
CA GLY A 46 18.27 29.13 -14.36
C GLY A 46 19.64 29.35 -13.70
N GLY A 47 20.36 28.25 -13.42
CA GLY A 47 21.68 28.31 -12.79
C GLY A 47 22.35 26.94 -12.54
N LEU A 48 22.64 26.20 -13.61
CA LEU A 48 23.69 25.15 -13.72
C LEU A 48 23.96 24.20 -12.52
N MET A 49 23.30 23.02 -12.51
CA MET A 49 23.87 21.66 -12.31
C MET A 49 22.74 20.69 -11.92
N GLY A 50 22.33 19.83 -12.86
CA GLY A 50 21.11 19.04 -12.73
C GLY A 50 21.15 17.95 -11.67
N ARG A 51 20.16 17.92 -10.76
CA ARG A 51 19.73 16.75 -10.00
C ARG A 51 18.20 16.70 -9.97
N GLY A 52 17.60 15.57 -10.37
CA GLY A 52 16.16 15.39 -10.34
C GLY A 52 15.61 15.26 -8.91
N LEU A 53 14.33 15.55 -8.72
CA LEU A 53 13.65 15.31 -7.45
C LEU A 53 13.50 13.80 -7.22
N PHE A 54 13.79 13.35 -5.99
CA PHE A 54 13.74 11.95 -5.58
C PHE A 54 12.44 11.64 -4.83
N CYS A 55 11.84 10.48 -5.10
CA CYS A 55 10.79 9.93 -4.25
C CYS A 55 11.41 9.07 -3.13
N ASN A 56 11.13 9.41 -1.87
CA ASN A 56 11.71 8.71 -0.70
C ASN A 56 11.20 7.27 -0.49
N ALA A 57 10.10 6.86 -1.14
CA ALA A 57 9.57 5.50 -1.07
C ALA A 57 10.21 4.54 -2.08
N CYS A 58 10.57 5.01 -3.29
CA CYS A 58 11.01 4.13 -4.40
C CYS A 58 12.39 4.45 -5.00
N GLY A 59 13.02 5.58 -4.66
CA GLY A 59 14.41 5.88 -5.04
C GLY A 59 14.66 6.18 -6.52
N ILE A 60 13.62 6.37 -7.33
CA ILE A 60 13.70 6.71 -8.75
C ILE A 60 13.62 8.24 -8.94
N ALA A 61 14.41 8.77 -9.89
CA ALA A 61 14.36 10.17 -10.31
C ALA A 61 13.53 10.31 -11.60
N TRP A 62 12.70 11.35 -11.68
CA TRP A 62 11.79 11.58 -12.81
C TRP A 62 12.17 12.86 -13.60
N ARG A 63 11.95 12.84 -14.92
CA ARG A 63 11.89 14.06 -15.75
C ARG A 63 10.43 14.50 -15.90
N LYS A 64 10.15 15.80 -15.90
CA LYS A 64 8.83 16.35 -16.24
C LYS A 64 8.44 15.93 -17.68
N GLY A 65 7.16 15.64 -17.91
CA GLY A 65 6.56 15.65 -19.25
C GLY A 65 6.26 14.30 -19.94
N LYS A 66 6.55 13.13 -19.34
CA LYS A 66 6.15 11.83 -19.94
C LYS A 66 4.79 11.35 -19.43
N ILE A 67 3.81 11.27 -20.33
CA ILE A 67 2.53 10.58 -20.14
C ILE A 67 2.75 9.08 -20.42
N ARG A 68 2.10 8.19 -19.64
CA ARG A 68 2.06 6.74 -19.92
C ARG A 68 0.91 6.41 -20.87
N LYS A 69 1.15 5.63 -21.93
CA LYS A 69 0.09 4.82 -22.56
C LYS A 69 -0.33 3.71 -21.58
N ARG A 70 -1.60 3.27 -21.63
CA ARG A 70 -1.98 1.98 -21.03
C ARG A 70 -1.08 0.90 -21.65
N ILE A 71 -0.59 -0.01 -20.81
CA ILE A 71 -0.07 -1.31 -21.25
C ILE A 71 -1.19 -2.26 -20.88
N ASP A 72 -1.94 -2.72 -21.88
CA ASP A 72 -3.00 -3.69 -21.65
C ASP A 72 -2.40 -5.00 -21.14
N THR A 73 -3.19 -5.74 -20.36
CA THR A 73 -2.75 -6.99 -19.73
C THR A 73 -2.25 -7.96 -20.81
N PRO A 74 -1.00 -8.46 -20.75
CA PRO A 74 -0.55 -9.46 -21.70
C PRO A 74 -1.43 -10.70 -21.60
N VAL A 75 -2.04 -11.08 -22.72
CA VAL A 75 -2.72 -12.37 -22.87
C VAL A 75 -1.72 -13.47 -22.51
N ALA A 76 -2.19 -14.53 -21.85
CA ALA A 76 -1.34 -15.67 -21.50
C ALA A 76 -0.64 -16.22 -22.77
N PRO A 77 0.68 -16.46 -22.74
CA PRO A 77 1.38 -16.92 -23.92
C PRO A 77 0.90 -18.32 -24.31
N ASP A 78 0.51 -18.47 -25.58
CA ASP A 78 0.27 -19.75 -26.24
C ASP A 78 1.51 -20.66 -26.09
N GLU A 79 1.32 -21.91 -25.65
CA GLU A 79 2.40 -22.90 -25.47
C GLU A 79 3.21 -23.10 -26.76
N THR A 80 2.57 -22.92 -27.92
CA THR A 80 3.17 -22.99 -29.26
C THR A 80 4.22 -21.89 -29.53
N SER A 81 4.27 -20.84 -28.71
CA SER A 81 5.25 -19.75 -28.77
C SER A 81 6.51 -20.02 -27.94
N LEU A 82 6.39 -20.77 -26.84
CA LEU A 82 7.47 -21.04 -25.89
C LEU A 82 8.50 -22.04 -26.45
N SER A 83 8.06 -23.04 -27.21
CA SER A 83 8.94 -24.01 -27.88
C SER A 83 9.93 -23.35 -28.85
N LYS A 84 9.53 -22.27 -29.53
CA LYS A 84 10.37 -21.48 -30.45
C LYS A 84 11.34 -20.54 -29.72
N LEU A 85 11.25 -20.43 -28.40
CA LEU A 85 12.05 -19.53 -27.55
C LEU A 85 12.95 -20.28 -26.56
N LEU A 86 12.85 -21.60 -26.47
CA LEU A 86 13.68 -22.42 -25.60
C LEU A 86 15.12 -22.47 -26.15
N PRO A 87 16.16 -22.12 -25.35
CA PRO A 87 17.54 -22.27 -25.79
C PRO A 87 17.96 -23.75 -25.84
N GLU A 88 18.51 -24.17 -26.97
CA GLU A 88 19.06 -25.51 -27.14
C GLU A 88 20.58 -25.46 -27.37
N VAL A 89 21.29 -26.47 -26.88
CA VAL A 89 22.72 -26.65 -27.14
C VAL A 89 22.90 -26.98 -28.62
N GLY A 90 23.70 -26.18 -29.33
CA GLY A 90 23.85 -26.26 -30.78
C GLY A 90 23.26 -25.08 -31.56
N MET A 91 22.35 -24.28 -30.97
CA MET A 91 21.81 -23.07 -31.61
C MET A 91 22.91 -22.06 -31.96
N GLU A 92 22.76 -21.34 -33.08
CA GLU A 92 23.77 -20.40 -33.59
C GLU A 92 23.26 -18.98 -33.81
N PHE A 93 24.14 -18.01 -33.57
CA PHE A 93 23.90 -16.58 -33.71
C PHE A 93 25.08 -15.90 -34.41
N GLU A 94 24.79 -14.90 -35.25
CA GLU A 94 25.84 -14.11 -35.92
C GLU A 94 26.63 -13.23 -34.94
N THR A 95 26.01 -12.74 -33.86
CA THR A 95 26.63 -11.81 -32.91
C THR A 95 26.32 -12.15 -31.45
N GLU A 96 27.17 -11.67 -30.53
CA GLU A 96 26.90 -11.76 -29.08
C GLU A 96 25.55 -11.12 -28.72
N ASP A 97 25.18 -10.01 -29.37
CA ASP A 97 23.98 -9.27 -29.05
C ASP A 97 22.71 -9.95 -29.56
N LYS A 98 22.71 -10.57 -30.76
CA LYS A 98 21.60 -11.45 -31.21
C LYS A 98 21.38 -12.62 -30.23
N ALA A 99 22.45 -13.24 -29.74
CA ALA A 99 22.37 -14.29 -28.73
C ALA A 99 21.85 -13.79 -27.37
N TYR A 100 22.25 -12.58 -26.97
CA TYR A 100 21.75 -11.93 -25.75
C TYR A 100 20.27 -11.56 -25.87
N GLU A 101 19.84 -11.02 -27.00
CA GLU A 101 18.44 -10.68 -27.28
C GLU A 101 17.54 -11.91 -27.25
N PHE A 102 17.95 -13.01 -27.89
CA PHE A 102 17.25 -14.29 -27.85
C PHE A 102 17.07 -14.77 -26.40
N TYR A 103 18.17 -14.85 -25.63
CA TYR A 103 18.11 -15.28 -24.23
C TYR A 103 17.35 -14.31 -23.32
N ASN A 104 17.37 -13.01 -23.62
CA ASN A 104 16.58 -12.01 -22.89
C ASN A 104 15.09 -12.09 -23.23
N ARG A 105 14.72 -12.51 -24.46
CA ARG A 105 13.33 -12.79 -24.84
C ARG A 105 12.81 -14.05 -24.13
N TYR A 106 13.60 -15.13 -24.12
CA TYR A 106 13.33 -16.33 -23.31
C TYR A 106 13.15 -15.97 -21.83
N ALA A 107 14.11 -15.25 -21.24
CA ALA A 107 14.06 -14.83 -19.84
C ALA A 107 12.88 -13.91 -19.52
N GLY A 108 12.42 -13.12 -20.49
CA GLY A 108 11.16 -12.37 -20.40
C GLY A 108 9.98 -13.30 -20.17
N HIS A 109 9.77 -14.27 -21.08
CA HIS A 109 8.67 -15.23 -21.02
C HIS A 109 8.73 -16.15 -19.79
N VAL A 110 9.92 -16.50 -19.31
CA VAL A 110 10.10 -17.33 -18.09
C VAL A 110 10.06 -16.48 -16.80
N GLY A 111 10.18 -15.15 -16.88
CA GLY A 111 10.03 -14.27 -15.72
C GLY A 111 11.31 -14.01 -14.91
N PHE A 112 12.49 -13.95 -15.53
CA PHE A 112 13.74 -13.55 -14.88
C PHE A 112 14.51 -12.46 -15.62
N SER A 113 15.42 -11.76 -14.93
CA SER A 113 16.31 -10.79 -15.56
C SER A 113 17.64 -11.43 -15.97
N VAL A 114 18.13 -11.12 -17.16
CA VAL A 114 19.45 -11.57 -17.66
C VAL A 114 20.56 -10.60 -17.24
N ARG A 115 21.75 -11.14 -17.03
CA ARG A 115 23.01 -10.39 -16.85
C ARG A 115 24.11 -11.00 -17.73
N LYS A 116 24.86 -10.17 -18.47
CA LYS A 116 26.13 -10.60 -19.08
C LYS A 116 27.15 -10.89 -17.96
N SER A 117 27.66 -12.11 -17.89
CA SER A 117 28.65 -12.57 -16.90
C SER A 117 30.03 -12.68 -17.54
N THR A 118 30.88 -13.59 -17.03
CA THR A 118 32.25 -13.83 -17.50
C THR A 118 32.34 -13.96 -19.02
N SER A 119 33.36 -13.32 -19.59
CA SER A 119 33.81 -13.55 -20.96
C SER A 119 35.27 -13.95 -21.00
N ARG A 120 35.61 -14.89 -21.88
CA ARG A 120 36.99 -15.12 -22.30
C ARG A 120 37.18 -14.42 -23.65
N LYS A 121 38.20 -13.57 -23.73
CA LYS A 121 38.64 -12.96 -24.98
C LYS A 121 39.78 -13.77 -25.57
N ASP A 122 39.98 -13.68 -26.88
CA ASP A 122 41.23 -14.17 -27.45
C ASP A 122 42.43 -13.38 -26.88
N LYS A 123 43.59 -14.04 -26.81
CA LYS A 123 44.87 -13.42 -26.47
C LYS A 123 45.68 -13.06 -27.72
N ALA A 124 45.35 -13.62 -28.88
CA ALA A 124 46.11 -13.49 -30.12
C ALA A 124 45.61 -12.36 -31.04
N SER A 125 44.39 -11.83 -30.86
CA SER A 125 43.80 -10.83 -31.75
C SER A 125 43.95 -9.40 -31.22
N THR A 126 44.38 -8.48 -32.09
CA THR A 126 44.45 -7.03 -31.81
C THR A 126 43.07 -6.43 -31.54
N GLU A 127 42.04 -6.95 -32.22
CA GLU A 127 40.64 -6.72 -31.91
C GLU A 127 40.21 -7.60 -30.73
N ARG A 128 39.51 -7.01 -29.75
CA ARG A 128 39.19 -7.65 -28.46
C ARG A 128 38.00 -8.62 -28.53
N ILE A 129 37.99 -9.51 -29.51
CA ILE A 129 36.94 -10.49 -29.80
C ILE A 129 36.70 -11.41 -28.59
N ILE A 130 35.43 -11.75 -28.35
CA ILE A 130 34.99 -12.53 -27.19
C ILE A 130 34.75 -13.98 -27.62
N ASN A 131 35.71 -14.86 -27.38
CA ASN A 131 35.62 -16.26 -27.79
C ASN A 131 34.59 -17.06 -26.98
N VAL A 132 34.30 -16.67 -25.73
CA VAL A 132 33.26 -17.28 -24.89
C VAL A 132 32.54 -16.21 -24.09
N ARG A 133 31.20 -16.24 -24.07
CA ARG A 133 30.36 -15.38 -23.24
C ARG A 133 29.36 -16.23 -22.45
N CYS A 134 29.23 -15.96 -21.16
CA CYS A 134 28.18 -16.53 -20.31
C CYS A 134 27.11 -15.46 -20.01
N PHE A 135 25.84 -15.80 -20.27
CA PHE A 135 24.67 -15.06 -19.81
C PHE A 135 24.04 -15.80 -18.64
N VAL A 136 23.67 -15.09 -17.58
CA VAL A 136 23.19 -15.69 -16.32
C VAL A 136 21.94 -15.00 -15.83
N CYS A 137 21.17 -15.68 -14.97
CA CYS A 137 20.14 -15.01 -14.18
C CYS A 137 20.76 -13.86 -13.34
N SER A 138 20.04 -12.76 -13.14
CA SER A 138 20.48 -11.65 -12.29
C SER A 138 20.77 -12.06 -10.84
N ARG A 139 20.22 -13.20 -10.40
CA ARG A 139 20.43 -13.78 -9.07
C ARG A 139 21.61 -14.77 -8.97
N GLU A 140 22.39 -14.93 -10.04
CA GLU A 140 23.58 -15.80 -10.08
C GLU A 140 24.71 -15.30 -9.17
N GLY A 141 25.48 -16.26 -8.62
CA GLY A 141 26.56 -16.04 -7.67
C GLY A 141 26.07 -15.61 -6.27
N TYR A 142 27.03 -15.27 -5.41
CA TYR A 142 26.80 -14.70 -4.07
C TYR A 142 27.57 -13.38 -3.94
N ASN A 143 27.09 -12.44 -3.11
CA ASN A 143 27.80 -11.18 -2.91
C ASN A 143 29.06 -11.38 -2.08
N LYS A 144 30.24 -11.11 -2.66
CA LYS A 144 31.55 -11.21 -1.99
C LYS A 144 31.87 -9.98 -1.13
N ASP A 145 30.98 -9.60 -0.22
CA ASP A 145 31.20 -8.43 0.67
C ASP A 145 30.87 -8.71 2.15
N LYS A 146 31.94 -9.00 2.91
CA LYS A 146 31.96 -9.00 4.39
C LYS A 146 32.04 -7.59 5.01
N LYS A 147 32.11 -6.51 4.20
CA LYS A 147 32.47 -5.14 4.65
C LYS A 147 31.34 -4.11 4.67
N SER A 148 30.07 -4.50 4.68
CA SER A 148 28.92 -3.54 4.62
C SER A 148 28.06 -3.47 5.89
N LEU A 149 28.63 -3.67 7.08
CA LEU A 149 27.89 -3.58 8.35
C LEU A 149 27.51 -2.14 8.72
N GLU A 150 28.21 -1.12 8.20
CA GLU A 150 28.06 0.29 8.59
C GLU A 150 27.24 1.16 7.60
N ALA A 151 26.68 0.56 6.54
CA ALA A 151 25.92 1.31 5.54
C ALA A 151 24.49 1.62 6.04
N LYS A 152 24.17 2.91 6.27
CA LYS A 152 22.84 3.40 6.73
C LYS A 152 21.62 2.91 5.93
N LYS A 153 21.82 2.39 4.71
CA LYS A 153 20.83 1.60 3.97
C LYS A 153 21.56 0.41 3.32
N PRO A 154 21.55 -0.81 3.90
CA PRO A 154 22.16 -1.97 3.27
C PRO A 154 21.44 -2.29 1.95
N ARG A 155 22.22 -2.57 0.90
CA ARG A 155 21.65 -3.04 -0.38
C ARG A 155 21.08 -4.44 -0.19
N LEU A 156 19.90 -4.68 -0.76
CA LEU A 156 19.21 -5.97 -0.72
C LEU A 156 20.06 -7.08 -1.37
N GLU A 157 19.95 -8.29 -0.83
CA GLU A 157 20.59 -9.46 -1.40
C GLU A 157 19.76 -9.96 -2.59
N THR A 158 20.19 -9.58 -3.80
CA THR A 158 19.58 -10.04 -5.06
C THR A 158 20.23 -11.31 -5.60
N ARG A 159 21.37 -11.73 -5.04
CA ARG A 159 22.20 -12.86 -5.50
C ARG A 159 22.16 -14.01 -4.50
N ILE A 160 21.68 -15.16 -4.93
CA ILE A 160 21.41 -16.33 -4.09
C ILE A 160 22.01 -17.63 -4.67
N GLY A 161 22.96 -17.51 -5.59
CA GLY A 161 23.58 -18.65 -6.28
C GLY A 161 22.69 -19.30 -7.33
N CYS A 162 21.80 -18.55 -7.98
CA CYS A 162 20.94 -19.12 -9.02
C CYS A 162 21.77 -19.73 -10.17
N PRO A 163 21.53 -21.01 -10.54
CA PRO A 163 22.40 -21.72 -11.49
C PRO A 163 22.02 -21.52 -12.97
N ALA A 164 20.85 -20.92 -13.25
CA ALA A 164 20.32 -20.66 -14.59
C ALA A 164 21.26 -19.79 -15.45
N ARG A 165 21.65 -20.32 -16.62
CA ARG A 165 22.63 -19.71 -17.53
C ARG A 165 22.52 -20.23 -18.97
N MET A 166 23.05 -19.45 -19.91
CA MET A 166 23.33 -19.84 -21.28
C MET A 166 24.78 -19.41 -21.63
N VAL A 167 25.57 -20.32 -22.18
CA VAL A 167 26.96 -20.07 -22.60
C VAL A 167 27.07 -20.18 -24.11
N ILE A 168 27.61 -19.15 -24.74
CA ILE A 168 27.94 -19.14 -26.17
C ILE A 168 29.45 -19.13 -26.38
N LYS A 169 29.90 -19.79 -27.44
CA LYS A 169 31.30 -19.84 -27.88
C LYS A 169 31.39 -19.48 -29.36
N LEU A 170 32.38 -18.67 -29.73
CA LEU A 170 32.68 -18.35 -31.12
C LEU A 170 33.28 -19.58 -31.82
N ILE A 171 32.74 -19.92 -32.99
CA ILE A 171 33.18 -21.00 -33.88
C ILE A 171 33.71 -20.36 -35.16
N GLU A 172 34.88 -20.83 -35.60
CA GLU A 172 35.53 -20.47 -36.88
C GLU A 172 35.67 -18.95 -37.11
N GLY A 173 35.68 -18.16 -36.04
CA GLY A 173 35.77 -16.70 -36.09
C GLY A 173 34.50 -15.97 -36.53
N THR A 174 33.44 -16.68 -36.95
CA THR A 174 32.29 -16.09 -37.67
C THR A 174 30.95 -16.16 -36.94
N ARG A 175 30.67 -17.24 -36.19
CA ARG A 175 29.34 -17.47 -35.57
C ARG A 175 29.46 -17.95 -34.13
N TYR A 176 28.53 -17.54 -33.27
CA TYR A 176 28.45 -17.97 -31.87
C TYR A 176 27.49 -19.15 -31.74
N ARG A 177 27.94 -20.28 -31.19
CA ARG A 177 27.10 -21.45 -30.89
C ARG A 177 26.85 -21.60 -29.39
N VAL A 178 25.64 -21.99 -28.99
CA VAL A 178 25.31 -22.36 -27.61
C VAL A 178 26.01 -23.66 -27.24
N THR A 179 26.79 -23.65 -26.16
CA THR A 179 27.58 -24.80 -25.69
C THR A 179 27.13 -25.37 -24.35
N ASP A 180 26.39 -24.60 -23.55
CA ASP A 180 25.87 -25.02 -22.24
C ASP A 180 24.61 -24.18 -21.95
N PHE A 181 23.54 -24.83 -21.51
CA PHE A 181 22.30 -24.20 -21.11
C PHE A 181 21.74 -24.90 -19.87
N LYS A 182 21.32 -24.12 -18.89
CA LYS A 182 20.65 -24.61 -17.68
C LYS A 182 19.43 -23.74 -17.38
N ALA A 183 18.26 -24.37 -17.38
CA ALA A 183 16.98 -23.72 -17.13
C ALA A 183 16.62 -23.57 -15.63
N ASP A 184 17.15 -24.42 -14.74
CA ASP A 184 16.70 -24.48 -13.34
C ASP A 184 16.92 -23.17 -12.56
N HIS A 185 15.86 -22.70 -11.88
CA HIS A 185 15.91 -21.60 -10.92
C HIS A 185 15.72 -22.09 -9.48
N ASN A 186 16.45 -21.49 -8.54
CA ASN A 186 16.31 -21.74 -7.10
C ASN A 186 15.53 -20.61 -6.38
N HIS A 187 14.68 -19.91 -7.12
CA HIS A 187 13.81 -18.84 -6.61
C HIS A 187 12.52 -18.75 -7.43
N GLN A 188 11.50 -18.14 -6.82
CA GLN A 188 10.28 -17.75 -7.52
C GLN A 188 10.60 -16.82 -8.70
N LEU A 189 9.99 -17.13 -9.84
CA LEU A 189 10.04 -16.33 -11.06
C LEU A 189 8.97 -15.22 -11.00
N ALA A 190 9.16 -14.15 -11.75
CA ALA A 190 8.19 -13.05 -11.83
C ALA A 190 6.98 -13.49 -12.69
N PRO A 191 5.74 -13.41 -12.18
CA PRO A 191 4.56 -13.75 -12.97
C PRO A 191 4.38 -12.79 -14.18
N PRO A 192 3.63 -13.20 -15.23
CA PRO A 192 3.43 -12.41 -16.45
C PRO A 192 3.04 -10.95 -16.22
N SER A 193 2.16 -10.69 -15.25
CA SER A 193 1.71 -9.36 -14.83
C SER A 193 2.83 -8.43 -14.30
N THR A 194 4.04 -8.94 -14.07
CA THR A 194 5.19 -8.19 -13.55
C THR A 194 6.45 -8.31 -14.41
N MET A 195 6.39 -9.00 -15.57
CA MET A 195 7.56 -9.19 -16.45
C MET A 195 8.17 -7.86 -16.91
N HIS A 196 7.36 -6.85 -17.20
CA HIS A 196 7.83 -5.48 -17.55
C HIS A 196 8.62 -4.80 -16.42
N MET A 197 8.47 -5.26 -15.17
CA MET A 197 9.22 -4.75 -14.03
C MET A 197 10.64 -5.36 -13.93
N LEU A 198 10.93 -6.45 -14.64
CA LEU A 198 12.26 -7.07 -14.70
C LEU A 198 13.29 -6.13 -15.32
N ARG A 199 14.50 -6.07 -14.75
CA ARG A 199 15.53 -5.10 -15.14
C ARG A 199 15.92 -5.21 -16.61
N SER A 200 16.03 -6.43 -17.14
CA SER A 200 16.43 -6.64 -18.53
C SER A 200 15.29 -6.46 -19.55
N GLN A 201 14.04 -6.37 -19.09
CA GLN A 201 12.87 -6.06 -19.93
C GLN A 201 12.63 -4.55 -20.04
N ARG A 202 12.85 -3.78 -18.95
CA ARG A 202 12.76 -2.30 -18.99
C ARG A 202 13.67 -1.65 -20.05
N ILE A 203 14.85 -2.23 -20.28
CA ILE A 203 15.84 -1.71 -21.23
C ILE A 203 15.33 -1.79 -22.68
N LEU A 204 14.53 -2.81 -23.02
CA LEU A 204 13.96 -2.96 -24.37
C LEU A 204 12.86 -1.93 -24.65
N MET A 205 12.02 -1.60 -23.66
CA MET A 205 10.97 -0.59 -23.82
C MET A 205 11.51 0.85 -23.96
N GLU A 206 12.71 1.14 -23.45
CA GLU A 206 13.38 2.43 -23.66
C GLU A 206 14.08 2.53 -25.04
N TYR A 207 14.22 1.41 -25.75
CA TYR A 207 14.91 1.29 -27.04
C TYR A 207 13.97 1.19 -28.26
N GLN A 208 12.70 1.56 -28.10
CA GLN A 208 11.82 1.92 -29.23
C GLN A 208 11.80 3.45 -29.40
N PRO A 209 12.61 4.04 -30.31
CA PRO A 209 12.28 5.34 -30.88
C PRO A 209 10.91 5.22 -31.57
N GLY A 210 10.09 6.26 -31.47
CA GLY A 210 8.75 6.25 -32.05
C GLY A 210 8.80 6.29 -33.57
N ASN A 211 8.54 5.16 -34.22
CA ASN A 211 8.04 5.14 -35.60
C ASN A 211 6.56 5.53 -35.59
N ASP A 212 6.31 6.83 -35.43
CA ASP A 212 5.04 7.54 -35.70
C ASP A 212 5.37 9.03 -35.88
N SER A 213 6.33 9.33 -36.75
CA SER A 213 6.60 10.69 -37.23
C SER A 213 5.68 11.02 -38.41
N GLY A 214 4.40 11.23 -38.10
CA GLY A 214 3.45 11.87 -39.02
C GLY A 214 3.81 13.34 -39.17
N GLU A 215 3.96 13.79 -40.41
CA GLU A 215 4.45 15.13 -40.75
C GLU A 215 3.49 16.23 -40.28
N LEU A 216 4.04 17.30 -39.72
CA LEU A 216 3.35 18.57 -39.48
C LEU A 216 4.16 19.67 -40.16
N SER A 217 3.79 20.00 -41.39
CA SER A 217 4.24 21.21 -42.08
C SER A 217 3.40 22.40 -41.62
N ASP A 218 4.08 23.40 -41.09
CA ASP A 218 3.56 24.73 -40.77
C ASP A 218 3.34 25.55 -42.05
N GLU A 219 2.23 26.31 -42.15
CA GLU A 219 2.13 27.61 -42.82
C GLU A 219 0.72 28.25 -42.63
N GLY A 220 0.68 29.57 -42.46
CA GLY A 220 -0.23 30.39 -43.28
C GLY A 220 -1.57 30.88 -42.69
N THR A 221 -1.52 31.94 -41.88
CA THR A 221 -2.66 32.82 -41.49
C THR A 221 -3.57 33.27 -42.67
N GLY A 222 -4.91 33.26 -42.50
CA GLY A 222 -5.83 33.92 -43.44
C GLY A 222 -7.32 33.96 -43.04
N ASN A 223 -7.93 35.15 -43.00
CA ASN A 223 -9.35 35.36 -42.65
C ASN A 223 -10.34 34.90 -43.75
N SER A 224 -11.50 34.35 -43.36
CA SER A 224 -12.83 34.80 -43.87
C SER A 224 -14.00 34.12 -43.16
N GLY A 225 -15.16 34.78 -43.15
CA GLY A 225 -16.40 34.38 -42.47
C GLY A 225 -17.30 33.39 -43.26
N PRO A 226 -18.50 33.08 -42.73
CA PRO A 226 -19.17 31.80 -42.96
C PRO A 226 -20.24 31.80 -44.07
N THR A 227 -20.58 30.61 -44.59
CA THR A 227 -21.94 30.22 -45.08
C THR A 227 -22.03 28.70 -45.32
N PRO A 228 -23.24 28.09 -45.39
CA PRO A 228 -23.44 26.68 -45.00
C PRO A 228 -23.62 25.68 -46.15
N ILE A 229 -23.27 24.40 -45.92
CA ILE A 229 -23.66 23.28 -46.81
C ILE A 229 -24.25 22.10 -46.02
N LYS A 230 -25.57 21.97 -46.16
CA LYS A 230 -26.40 20.75 -46.25
C LYS A 230 -26.20 19.60 -45.25
N THR A 231 -27.21 19.48 -44.40
CA THR A 231 -27.63 18.29 -43.66
C THR A 231 -27.71 17.01 -44.49
N LEU A 232 -27.15 15.93 -43.96
CA LEU A 232 -27.61 14.54 -44.17
C LEU A 232 -28.16 14.02 -42.83
N PRO A 233 -29.24 13.21 -42.80
CA PRO A 233 -29.84 12.76 -41.56
C PRO A 233 -28.99 11.68 -40.85
N PRO A 234 -29.06 11.58 -39.51
CA PRO A 234 -28.40 10.51 -38.77
C PRO A 234 -29.04 9.15 -39.07
N PRO A 235 -28.28 8.04 -39.01
CA PRO A 235 -28.83 6.71 -39.22
C PRO A 235 -29.84 6.36 -38.12
N VAL A 236 -30.98 5.80 -38.54
CA VAL A 236 -32.07 5.37 -37.66
C VAL A 236 -31.55 4.36 -36.62
N THR A 237 -31.61 4.74 -35.35
CA THR A 237 -31.38 3.85 -34.22
C THR A 237 -32.43 2.74 -34.23
N ARG A 238 -32.02 1.51 -34.56
CA ARG A 238 -32.84 0.32 -34.28
C ARG A 238 -33.12 0.25 -32.77
N PRO A 239 -34.35 -0.09 -32.34
CA PRO A 239 -34.66 -0.18 -30.92
C PRO A 239 -33.81 -1.27 -30.28
N VAL A 240 -32.99 -0.87 -29.30
CA VAL A 240 -32.30 -1.83 -28.41
C VAL A 240 -33.38 -2.56 -27.61
N GLY A 241 -33.24 -3.89 -27.54
CA GLY A 241 -34.21 -4.76 -26.84
C GLY A 241 -34.34 -4.47 -25.34
N PRO A 242 -35.27 -5.15 -24.65
CA PRO A 242 -35.65 -4.82 -23.28
C PRO A 242 -34.47 -4.90 -22.31
N ILE A 243 -34.34 -3.85 -21.49
CA ILE A 243 -33.32 -3.68 -20.45
C ILE A 243 -33.43 -4.85 -19.45
N ARG A 244 -32.45 -5.77 -19.47
CA ARG A 244 -32.41 -6.97 -18.63
C ARG A 244 -31.10 -7.11 -17.84
N SER A 245 -30.84 -6.16 -16.95
CA SER A 245 -30.06 -6.36 -15.71
C SER A 245 -29.97 -5.04 -14.93
N VAL A 246 -30.97 -4.75 -14.10
CA VAL A 246 -30.81 -3.81 -12.99
C VAL A 246 -30.96 -4.64 -11.73
N ASN A 247 -29.87 -4.81 -10.98
CA ASN A 247 -29.86 -5.57 -9.74
C ASN A 247 -30.48 -4.70 -8.64
N PHE A 248 -31.80 -4.69 -8.58
CA PHE A 248 -32.52 -4.26 -7.39
C PHE A 248 -32.27 -5.28 -6.28
N LEU A 249 -32.19 -4.82 -5.03
CA LEU A 249 -32.19 -5.72 -3.88
C LEU A 249 -33.56 -6.44 -3.81
N PRO A 250 -33.64 -7.65 -3.23
CA PRO A 250 -34.91 -8.31 -2.95
C PRO A 250 -35.85 -7.36 -2.17
N ALA A 251 -37.17 -7.50 -2.38
CA ALA A 251 -38.17 -6.58 -1.81
C ALA A 251 -38.07 -6.41 -0.27
N GLU A 252 -37.58 -7.46 0.43
CA GLU A 252 -37.29 -7.48 1.87
C GLU A 252 -36.23 -6.46 2.33
N TYR A 253 -35.45 -5.89 1.40
CA TYR A 253 -34.43 -4.85 1.64
C TYR A 253 -34.80 -3.48 1.02
N SER A 254 -36.02 -3.32 0.51
CA SER A 254 -36.47 -2.10 -0.16
C SER A 254 -36.88 -1.00 0.83
N ASN A 255 -35.89 -0.39 1.47
CA ASN A 255 -36.10 0.88 2.19
C ASN A 255 -36.28 2.00 1.15
N TYR A 256 -37.52 2.46 0.93
CA TYR A 256 -37.75 3.66 0.12
C TYR A 256 -37.34 4.92 0.90
N LEU A 257 -36.71 5.88 0.23
CA LEU A 257 -36.32 7.16 0.83
C LEU A 257 -37.45 8.19 0.67
N PRO A 258 -37.85 8.91 1.75
CA PRO A 258 -38.86 9.97 1.65
C PRO A 258 -38.41 11.13 0.74
N SER A 259 -39.33 11.71 -0.03
CA SER A 259 -39.09 12.71 -1.10
C SER A 259 -38.54 14.10 -0.68
N LYS A 260 -37.81 14.25 0.43
CA LYS A 260 -37.16 15.52 0.83
C LYS A 260 -35.81 15.69 0.14
N ARG A 261 -35.81 16.40 -1.01
CA ARG A 261 -34.63 16.57 -1.89
C ARG A 261 -33.60 17.56 -1.36
N GLN A 262 -32.35 17.13 -1.25
CA GLN A 262 -31.19 18.03 -1.15
C GLN A 262 -30.73 18.56 -2.53
N LEU A 263 -31.01 17.83 -3.63
CA LEU A 263 -31.14 18.28 -5.03
C LEU A 263 -31.40 17.03 -5.93
N PRO A 264 -32.29 17.08 -6.93
CA PRO A 264 -32.51 15.94 -7.85
C PRO A 264 -31.29 15.71 -8.76
N ILE A 265 -31.07 14.46 -9.15
CA ILE A 265 -30.10 14.12 -10.20
C ILE A 265 -30.63 14.68 -11.53
N GLN A 266 -29.79 15.39 -12.29
CA GLN A 266 -30.17 15.85 -13.62
C GLN A 266 -30.33 14.64 -14.55
N MET A 267 -31.29 14.69 -15.50
CA MET A 267 -31.65 13.51 -16.30
C MET A 267 -30.48 12.89 -17.10
N GLY A 268 -29.46 13.69 -17.45
CA GLY A 268 -28.23 13.21 -18.08
C GLY A 268 -27.27 12.47 -17.14
N ASP A 269 -27.22 12.85 -15.87
CA ASP A 269 -26.25 12.35 -14.89
C ASP A 269 -26.57 10.92 -14.42
N GLY A 270 -27.85 10.64 -14.16
CA GLY A 270 -28.29 9.28 -13.83
C GLY A 270 -27.98 8.29 -14.96
N MET A 271 -28.18 8.73 -16.21
CA MET A 271 -27.82 7.95 -17.40
C MET A 271 -26.30 7.81 -17.60
N ALA A 272 -25.50 8.80 -17.18
CA ALA A 272 -24.04 8.71 -17.21
C ALA A 272 -23.51 7.68 -16.18
N ILE A 273 -24.05 7.68 -14.95
CA ILE A 273 -23.71 6.68 -13.92
C ILE A 273 -24.12 5.27 -14.39
N LEU A 274 -25.34 5.10 -14.91
CA LEU A 274 -25.80 3.80 -15.43
C LEU A 274 -24.93 3.27 -16.56
N LYS A 275 -24.56 4.12 -17.53
CA LYS A 275 -23.63 3.74 -18.62
C LYS A 275 -22.25 3.34 -18.10
N TYR A 276 -21.72 4.05 -17.10
CA TYR A 276 -20.47 3.69 -16.45
C TYR A 276 -20.55 2.31 -15.79
N LEU A 277 -21.55 2.08 -14.94
CA LEU A 277 -21.72 0.79 -14.23
C LEU A 277 -21.94 -0.38 -15.21
N GLN A 278 -22.66 -0.15 -16.30
CA GLN A 278 -22.84 -1.15 -17.37
C GLN A 278 -21.53 -1.43 -18.12
N SER A 279 -20.72 -0.41 -18.43
CA SER A 279 -19.38 -0.60 -19.03
C SER A 279 -18.49 -1.43 -18.13
N MET A 280 -18.45 -1.11 -16.83
CA MET A 280 -17.65 -1.85 -15.84
C MET A 280 -18.08 -3.32 -15.71
N LEU A 281 -19.38 -3.62 -15.84
CA LEU A 281 -19.90 -4.99 -15.83
C LEU A 281 -19.55 -5.77 -17.11
N LEU A 282 -19.53 -5.10 -18.26
CA LEU A 282 -19.08 -5.71 -19.53
C LEU A 282 -17.58 -6.04 -19.50
N ASP A 283 -16.76 -5.14 -18.96
CA ASP A 283 -15.32 -5.34 -18.83
C ASP A 283 -14.95 -6.37 -17.73
N ASN A 284 -15.79 -6.51 -16.69
CA ASN A 284 -15.56 -7.39 -15.55
C ASN A 284 -16.84 -8.15 -15.15
N PRO A 285 -17.04 -9.41 -15.59
CA PRO A 285 -18.27 -10.17 -15.31
C PRO A 285 -18.62 -10.41 -13.83
N THR A 286 -17.66 -10.21 -12.92
CA THR A 286 -17.82 -10.33 -11.46
C THR A 286 -17.86 -8.98 -10.73
N PHE A 287 -17.92 -7.87 -11.48
CA PHE A 287 -18.29 -6.55 -10.98
C PHE A 287 -19.70 -6.59 -10.38
N PHE A 288 -19.87 -5.93 -9.24
CA PHE A 288 -21.17 -5.80 -8.60
C PHE A 288 -21.52 -4.32 -8.47
N TYR A 289 -22.76 -3.98 -8.79
CA TYR A 289 -23.36 -2.71 -8.45
C TYR A 289 -24.80 -2.90 -7.96
N ALA A 290 -25.26 -1.94 -7.17
CA ALA A 290 -26.63 -1.84 -6.70
C ALA A 290 -27.08 -0.37 -6.72
N ILE A 291 -28.38 -0.17 -6.92
CA ILE A 291 -29.00 1.14 -7.08
C ILE A 291 -30.27 1.18 -6.25
N GLN A 292 -30.47 2.27 -5.51
CA GLN A 292 -31.70 2.55 -4.76
C GLN A 292 -32.52 3.62 -5.51
N VAL A 293 -33.84 3.59 -5.30
CA VAL A 293 -34.78 4.61 -5.79
C VAL A 293 -35.58 5.22 -4.63
N ASP A 294 -36.09 6.44 -4.80
CA ASP A 294 -37.09 7.05 -3.89
C ASP A 294 -38.51 6.54 -4.22
N GLU A 295 -39.49 6.98 -3.43
CA GLU A 295 -40.93 6.69 -3.63
C GLU A 295 -41.50 7.23 -4.96
N GLU A 296 -40.74 8.07 -5.69
CA GLU A 296 -41.08 8.61 -7.02
C GLU A 296 -40.29 7.92 -8.15
N ASP A 297 -39.73 6.73 -7.90
CA ASP A 297 -38.87 5.94 -8.80
C ASP A 297 -37.58 6.65 -9.27
N LYS A 298 -37.09 7.65 -8.51
CA LYS A 298 -35.88 8.42 -8.89
C LYS A 298 -34.66 7.86 -8.22
N LEU A 299 -33.58 7.75 -8.99
CA LEU A 299 -32.30 7.22 -8.55
C LEU A 299 -31.75 8.02 -7.35
N THR A 300 -31.54 7.35 -6.21
CA THR A 300 -31.06 7.96 -4.97
C THR A 300 -29.61 7.61 -4.69
N ASN A 301 -29.36 6.36 -4.31
CA ASN A 301 -28.05 5.84 -3.92
C ASN A 301 -27.50 4.87 -4.96
N PHE A 302 -26.17 4.90 -5.16
CA PHE A 302 -25.45 3.99 -6.05
C PHE A 302 -24.28 3.38 -5.30
N PHE A 303 -24.08 2.08 -5.41
CA PHE A 303 -22.94 1.35 -4.85
C PHE A 303 -22.29 0.51 -5.93
N TRP A 304 -20.95 0.40 -5.91
CA TRP A 304 -20.19 -0.52 -6.76
C TRP A 304 -18.95 -1.09 -6.07
N ALA A 305 -18.61 -2.32 -6.43
CA ALA A 305 -17.36 -2.99 -6.08
C ALA A 305 -16.95 -3.97 -7.19
N ASP A 306 -15.70 -3.92 -7.62
CA ASP A 306 -15.19 -4.87 -8.61
C ASP A 306 -14.64 -6.17 -7.99
N THR A 307 -14.29 -7.09 -8.87
CA THR A 307 -13.71 -8.41 -8.54
C THR A 307 -12.53 -8.32 -7.58
N LYS A 308 -11.61 -7.37 -7.81
CA LYS A 308 -10.40 -7.23 -7.01
C LYS A 308 -10.72 -6.66 -5.64
N SER A 309 -11.57 -5.65 -5.56
CA SER A 309 -12.05 -5.08 -4.29
C SER A 309 -12.76 -6.12 -3.41
N ARG A 310 -13.58 -7.00 -4.00
CA ARG A 310 -14.22 -8.13 -3.31
C ARG A 310 -13.21 -9.21 -2.87
N THR A 311 -12.19 -9.48 -3.70
CA THR A 311 -11.11 -10.43 -3.37
C THR A 311 -10.21 -9.91 -2.25
N ASP A 312 -9.87 -8.62 -2.29
CA ASP A 312 -9.08 -7.96 -1.25
C ASP A 312 -9.86 -7.91 0.08
N PHE A 313 -11.19 -7.73 0.06
CA PHE A 313 -12.02 -7.85 1.27
C PHE A 313 -12.00 -9.27 1.85
N ASN A 314 -11.96 -10.32 1.04
CA ASN A 314 -11.82 -11.69 1.56
C ASN A 314 -10.48 -11.92 2.29
N SER A 315 -9.42 -11.15 1.98
CA SER A 315 -8.09 -11.28 2.61
C SER A 315 -7.86 -10.30 3.77
N PHE A 316 -8.49 -9.12 3.73
CA PHE A 316 -8.19 -7.99 4.64
C PHE A 316 -9.44 -7.28 5.21
N GLY A 317 -10.62 -7.83 4.98
CA GLY A 317 -11.90 -7.29 5.44
C GLY A 317 -12.19 -7.50 6.93
N ASP A 318 -11.22 -7.99 7.70
CA ASP A 318 -11.26 -8.05 9.17
C ASP A 318 -11.26 -6.64 9.81
N VAL A 319 -10.64 -5.66 9.16
CA VAL A 319 -10.70 -4.24 9.56
C VAL A 319 -11.06 -3.33 8.39
N LEU A 320 -12.02 -2.44 8.64
CA LEU A 320 -12.58 -1.48 7.69
C LEU A 320 -12.47 -0.05 8.24
N CYS A 321 -12.34 0.94 7.35
CA CYS A 321 -12.68 2.34 7.61
C CYS A 321 -13.66 2.84 6.55
N LEU A 322 -14.80 3.42 6.95
CA LEU A 322 -15.71 4.14 6.05
C LEU A 322 -15.29 5.62 6.01
N ASP A 323 -14.91 6.12 4.84
CA ASP A 323 -14.64 7.54 4.63
C ASP A 323 -15.74 8.20 3.78
N THR A 324 -16.43 9.16 4.38
CA THR A 324 -17.49 10.00 3.82
C THR A 324 -17.04 11.46 3.65
N THR A 325 -15.76 11.79 3.89
CA THR A 325 -15.27 13.19 3.87
C THR A 325 -15.26 13.85 2.49
N HIS A 326 -15.56 13.08 1.44
CA HIS A 326 -15.63 13.52 0.07
C HIS A 326 -17.07 13.77 -0.35
N LYS A 327 -17.34 14.91 -0.99
CA LYS A 327 -18.64 15.21 -1.61
C LYS A 327 -18.41 15.59 -3.07
N ILE A 328 -19.25 15.09 -3.98
CA ILE A 328 -19.09 15.35 -5.41
C ILE A 328 -19.89 16.58 -5.81
N ASN A 329 -19.17 17.71 -5.86
CA ASN A 329 -19.52 18.94 -6.60
C ASN A 329 -20.92 19.50 -6.30
N GLY A 330 -21.51 20.24 -7.24
CA GLY A 330 -22.70 21.07 -7.04
C GLY A 330 -23.98 20.36 -6.58
N TYR A 331 -23.96 19.02 -6.48
CA TYR A 331 -25.06 18.20 -5.97
C TYR A 331 -25.00 17.96 -4.45
N GLY A 332 -23.87 18.26 -3.79
CA GLY A 332 -23.69 18.04 -2.35
C GLY A 332 -23.62 16.57 -1.90
N ARG A 333 -23.60 15.63 -2.85
CA ARG A 333 -23.72 14.18 -2.61
C ARG A 333 -22.47 13.57 -1.97
N PRO A 334 -22.59 12.82 -0.85
CA PRO A 334 -21.46 12.12 -0.25
C PRO A 334 -20.91 11.01 -1.15
N LEU A 335 -19.59 10.98 -1.31
CA LEU A 335 -18.84 9.84 -1.82
C LEU A 335 -18.39 9.03 -0.59
N ALA A 336 -18.98 7.85 -0.41
CA ALA A 336 -18.62 6.91 0.64
C ALA A 336 -17.62 5.89 0.10
N LEU A 337 -16.47 5.75 0.77
CA LEU A 337 -15.41 4.82 0.42
C LEU A 337 -15.22 3.79 1.53
N PHE A 338 -15.30 2.50 1.19
CA PHE A 338 -14.94 1.41 2.09
C PHE A 338 -13.43 1.14 1.95
N LEU A 339 -12.65 1.58 2.92
CA LEU A 339 -11.18 1.51 2.93
C LEU A 339 -10.67 0.38 3.83
N GLY A 340 -9.60 -0.28 3.42
CA GLY A 340 -8.88 -1.27 4.23
C GLY A 340 -7.38 -1.14 4.06
N VAL A 341 -6.62 -2.10 4.61
CA VAL A 341 -5.16 -2.10 4.55
C VAL A 341 -4.63 -3.48 4.16
N ASN A 342 -3.84 -3.54 3.10
CA ASN A 342 -3.24 -4.78 2.60
C ASN A 342 -2.01 -5.23 3.42
N HIS A 343 -1.45 -6.38 3.05
CA HIS A 343 -0.25 -6.99 3.62
C HIS A 343 1.03 -6.13 3.52
N HIS A 344 1.04 -5.06 2.71
CA HIS A 344 2.13 -4.07 2.62
C HIS A 344 1.87 -2.78 3.41
N LYS A 345 0.82 -2.74 4.24
CA LYS A 345 0.33 -1.55 4.97
C LYS A 345 -0.12 -0.39 4.07
N GLN A 346 -0.49 -0.67 2.82
CA GLN A 346 -1.06 0.30 1.88
C GLN A 346 -2.59 0.30 1.96
N THR A 347 -3.21 1.46 1.78
CA THR A 347 -4.67 1.58 1.72
C THR A 347 -5.21 0.98 0.43
N ILE A 348 -6.33 0.26 0.56
CA ILE A 348 -7.08 -0.40 -0.51
C ILE A 348 -8.56 -0.02 -0.41
N ILE A 349 -9.28 -0.07 -1.54
CA ILE A 349 -10.73 0.22 -1.61
C ILE A 349 -11.48 -1.10 -1.80
N PHE A 350 -12.37 -1.44 -0.88
CA PHE A 350 -13.26 -2.61 -0.93
C PHE A 350 -14.57 -2.35 -1.70
N GLY A 351 -14.96 -1.09 -1.84
CA GLY A 351 -16.15 -0.66 -2.54
C GLY A 351 -16.36 0.84 -2.42
N SER A 352 -17.27 1.39 -3.19
CA SER A 352 -17.58 2.82 -3.16
C SER A 352 -19.05 3.08 -3.46
N ALA A 353 -19.57 4.20 -2.97
CA ALA A 353 -20.94 4.61 -3.20
C ALA A 353 -21.08 6.12 -3.37
N LEU A 354 -22.04 6.51 -4.19
CA LEU A 354 -22.58 7.88 -4.23
C LEU A 354 -23.90 7.86 -3.49
N LEU A 355 -23.94 8.56 -2.36
CA LEU A 355 -25.14 8.69 -1.54
C LEU A 355 -25.95 9.94 -1.95
N TYR A 356 -27.23 9.87 -1.66
CA TYR A 356 -28.22 10.92 -1.80
C TYR A 356 -28.04 11.97 -0.70
N ASP A 357 -27.87 11.50 0.54
CA ASP A 357 -27.68 12.29 1.73
C ASP A 357 -26.91 11.51 2.81
N GLU A 358 -26.78 12.11 4.00
CA GLU A 358 -26.12 11.52 5.17
C GLU A 358 -27.16 10.98 6.19
N SER A 359 -28.29 10.46 5.69
CA SER A 359 -29.38 9.90 6.50
C SER A 359 -29.09 8.48 7.02
N TYR A 360 -29.81 8.08 8.07
CA TYR A 360 -29.75 6.72 8.61
C TYR A 360 -30.14 5.68 7.56
N GLU A 361 -31.17 5.98 6.77
CA GLU A 361 -31.75 5.14 5.73
C GLU A 361 -30.76 4.91 4.58
N SER A 362 -30.08 5.97 4.11
CA SER A 362 -29.02 5.88 3.10
C SER A 362 -27.84 5.04 3.59
N PHE A 363 -27.40 5.23 4.84
CA PHE A 363 -26.29 4.43 5.41
C PHE A 363 -26.70 2.98 5.69
N LYS A 364 -27.94 2.72 6.12
CA LYS A 364 -28.44 1.36 6.33
C LYS A 364 -28.47 0.58 5.02
N TRP A 365 -29.06 1.17 3.97
CA TRP A 365 -29.03 0.58 2.63
C TRP A 365 -27.59 0.29 2.17
N LEU A 366 -26.67 1.22 2.40
CA LEU A 366 -25.26 1.06 2.03
C LEU A 366 -24.59 -0.12 2.76
N PHE A 367 -24.81 -0.28 4.06
CA PHE A 367 -24.22 -1.36 4.86
C PHE A 367 -24.82 -2.74 4.56
N ASP A 368 -26.14 -2.81 4.35
CA ASP A 368 -26.81 -4.04 3.92
C ASP A 368 -26.33 -4.45 2.51
N THR A 369 -26.27 -3.50 1.57
CA THR A 369 -25.76 -3.71 0.21
C THR A 369 -24.31 -4.19 0.20
N PHE A 370 -23.43 -3.56 0.99
CA PHE A 370 -22.04 -3.97 1.11
C PHE A 370 -21.93 -5.41 1.65
N LYS A 371 -22.70 -5.74 2.69
CA LYS A 371 -22.73 -7.09 3.27
C LYS A 371 -23.18 -8.14 2.27
N ILE A 372 -24.22 -7.87 1.48
CA ILE A 372 -24.67 -8.74 0.38
C ILE A 372 -23.56 -8.93 -0.66
N THR A 373 -22.92 -7.84 -1.09
CA THR A 373 -21.79 -7.84 -2.04
C THR A 373 -20.62 -8.70 -1.57
N MET A 374 -20.36 -8.70 -0.26
CA MET A 374 -19.31 -9.45 0.42
C MET A 374 -19.78 -10.82 0.93
N HIS A 375 -20.82 -11.40 0.32
CA HIS A 375 -21.33 -12.75 0.61
C HIS A 375 -21.75 -12.95 2.08
N GLY A 376 -22.41 -11.94 2.66
CA GLY A 376 -22.89 -11.94 4.04
C GLY A 376 -21.82 -11.61 5.09
N LYS A 377 -20.55 -11.51 4.71
CA LYS A 377 -19.44 -11.18 5.63
C LYS A 377 -19.50 -9.72 6.07
N GLN A 378 -19.14 -9.49 7.32
CA GLN A 378 -18.98 -8.17 7.96
C GLN A 378 -17.59 -8.09 8.63
N PRO A 379 -17.00 -6.90 8.80
CA PRO A 379 -15.69 -6.75 9.44
C PRO A 379 -15.74 -7.02 10.95
N ASN A 380 -14.60 -7.37 11.55
CA ASN A 380 -14.50 -7.50 13.02
C ASN A 380 -14.48 -6.11 13.67
N THR A 381 -13.75 -5.17 13.07
CA THR A 381 -13.64 -3.78 13.53
C THR A 381 -13.93 -2.83 12.37
N ALA A 382 -14.78 -1.82 12.60
CA ALA A 382 -15.08 -0.78 11.62
C ALA A 382 -14.88 0.62 12.20
N PHE A 383 -14.10 1.43 11.49
CA PHE A 383 -13.83 2.83 11.78
C PHE A 383 -14.72 3.75 10.95
N THR A 384 -15.22 4.83 11.54
CA THR A 384 -16.04 5.86 10.83
C THR A 384 -15.68 7.27 11.29
N ASP A 385 -16.32 8.29 10.73
CA ASP A 385 -16.37 9.61 11.36
C ASP A 385 -17.28 9.63 12.61
N MET A 386 -17.56 10.82 13.14
CA MET A 386 -18.42 11.04 14.32
C MET A 386 -19.92 11.17 13.98
N SER A 387 -20.38 10.67 12.83
CA SER A 387 -21.81 10.68 12.48
C SER A 387 -22.58 9.66 13.32
N MET A 388 -23.60 10.17 14.03
CA MET A 388 -24.56 9.32 14.75
C MET A 388 -25.36 8.43 13.78
N GLN A 389 -25.71 8.95 12.60
CA GLN A 389 -26.46 8.22 11.56
C GLN A 389 -25.67 7.01 11.03
N ILE A 390 -24.36 7.17 10.81
CA ILE A 390 -23.49 6.06 10.42
C ILE A 390 -23.40 5.03 11.54
N SER A 391 -23.18 5.46 12.78
CA SER A 391 -23.04 4.56 13.93
C SER A 391 -24.31 3.72 14.18
N THR A 392 -25.49 4.33 14.14
CA THR A 392 -26.77 3.59 14.32
C THR A 392 -27.09 2.68 13.14
N ALA A 393 -26.85 3.12 11.90
CA ALA A 393 -27.04 2.28 10.72
C ALA A 393 -26.09 1.07 10.69
N MET A 394 -24.85 1.25 11.14
CA MET A 394 -23.88 0.18 11.27
C MET A 394 -24.29 -0.83 12.33
N ALA A 395 -24.70 -0.37 13.52
CA ALA A 395 -25.16 -1.25 14.60
C ALA A 395 -26.38 -2.11 14.19
N ALA A 396 -27.30 -1.54 13.41
CA ALA A 396 -28.47 -2.26 12.89
C ALA A 396 -28.13 -3.31 11.81
N SER A 397 -27.10 -3.07 11.00
CA SER A 397 -26.78 -3.91 9.83
C SER A 397 -25.71 -4.97 10.16
N TRP A 398 -24.74 -4.60 11.00
CA TRP A 398 -23.56 -5.38 11.39
C TRP A 398 -23.43 -5.50 12.93
N PRO A 399 -24.38 -6.12 13.64
CA PRO A 399 -24.42 -6.14 15.10
C PRO A 399 -23.25 -6.87 15.79
N GLY A 400 -22.43 -7.60 15.04
CA GLY A 400 -21.21 -8.26 15.54
C GLY A 400 -19.91 -7.53 15.20
N THR A 401 -19.98 -6.32 14.62
CA THR A 401 -18.81 -5.50 14.31
C THR A 401 -18.53 -4.53 15.44
N THR A 402 -17.27 -4.47 15.90
CA THR A 402 -16.82 -3.47 16.88
C THR A 402 -16.68 -2.11 16.19
N HIS A 403 -17.60 -1.19 16.49
CA HIS A 403 -17.56 0.18 15.96
C HIS A 403 -16.55 1.06 16.72
N ARG A 404 -15.80 1.87 15.97
CA ARG A 404 -14.87 2.87 16.50
C ARG A 404 -14.98 4.16 15.70
N VAL A 405 -14.82 5.29 16.37
CA VAL A 405 -14.59 6.57 15.69
C VAL A 405 -13.10 6.65 15.29
N CYS A 406 -12.82 7.02 14.05
CA CYS A 406 -11.48 7.10 13.50
C CYS A 406 -10.73 8.34 14.02
N PRO A 407 -9.55 8.19 14.67
CA PRO A 407 -8.71 9.32 15.08
C PRO A 407 -8.31 10.25 13.93
N TRP A 408 -8.21 9.73 12.70
CA TRP A 408 -7.96 10.55 11.52
C TRP A 408 -9.15 11.45 11.17
N HIS A 409 -10.40 10.96 11.28
CA HIS A 409 -11.59 11.79 11.11
C HIS A 409 -11.74 12.80 12.24
N VAL A 410 -11.38 12.46 13.49
CA VAL A 410 -11.27 13.41 14.60
C VAL A 410 -10.30 14.54 14.22
N TYR A 411 -9.10 14.21 13.75
CA TYR A 411 -8.10 15.18 13.29
C TYR A 411 -8.63 16.07 12.14
N GLN A 412 -9.26 15.51 11.11
CA GLN A 412 -9.88 16.28 10.02
C GLN A 412 -10.97 17.24 10.53
N ASN A 413 -11.72 16.84 11.56
CA ASN A 413 -12.75 17.68 12.16
C ASN A 413 -12.16 18.77 13.07
N SER A 414 -11.07 18.50 13.80
CA SER A 414 -10.29 19.52 14.52
C SER A 414 -9.77 20.61 13.58
N LEU A 415 -9.22 20.23 12.41
CA LEU A 415 -8.76 21.18 11.39
C LEU A 415 -9.86 22.17 10.95
N LYS A 416 -11.14 21.76 11.00
CA LYS A 416 -12.29 22.61 10.70
C LYS A 416 -12.73 23.44 11.91
N LYS A 417 -12.86 22.81 13.09
CA LYS A 417 -13.49 23.40 14.29
C LYS A 417 -12.57 24.34 15.09
N ILE A 418 -11.26 24.08 15.11
CA ILE A 418 -10.24 24.90 15.79
C ILE A 418 -9.15 25.35 14.82
N SER A 419 -9.53 25.64 13.58
CA SER A 419 -8.66 26.06 12.47
C SER A 419 -7.72 27.23 12.82
N HIS A 420 -8.19 28.18 13.63
CA HIS A 420 -7.41 29.32 14.11
C HIS A 420 -6.17 28.90 14.92
N VAL A 421 -6.25 27.83 15.73
CA VAL A 421 -5.12 27.32 16.54
C VAL A 421 -4.06 26.67 15.65
N PHE A 422 -4.51 25.89 14.65
CA PHE A 422 -3.63 25.28 13.65
C PHE A 422 -2.88 26.32 12.80
N GLN A 423 -3.45 27.51 12.63
CA GLN A 423 -2.83 28.62 11.90
C GLN A 423 -1.93 29.48 12.79
N SER A 424 -2.33 29.73 14.05
CA SER A 424 -1.57 30.59 14.98
C SER A 424 -0.33 29.90 15.54
N SER A 425 -0.34 28.57 15.73
CA SER A 425 0.79 27.84 16.31
C SER A 425 1.40 26.80 15.36
N LYS A 426 2.69 26.99 15.08
CA LYS A 426 3.52 26.04 14.32
C LYS A 426 3.77 24.71 15.05
N THR A 427 3.60 24.65 16.38
CA THR A 427 3.83 23.43 17.17
C THR A 427 2.54 22.66 17.49
N PHE A 428 1.39 23.33 17.51
CA PHE A 428 0.10 22.72 17.89
C PHE A 428 -0.20 21.46 17.08
N ASN A 429 -0.07 21.51 15.75
CA ASN A 429 -0.33 20.36 14.88
C ASN A 429 0.51 19.12 15.27
N LYS A 430 1.80 19.32 15.63
CA LYS A 430 2.69 18.23 16.02
C LYS A 430 2.30 17.65 17.39
N GLU A 431 2.00 18.51 18.35
CA GLU A 431 1.64 18.09 19.71
C GLU A 431 0.26 17.44 19.76
N PHE A 432 -0.69 17.92 18.96
CA PHE A 432 -2.01 17.32 18.78
C PHE A 432 -1.92 15.95 18.09
N CYS A 433 -1.17 15.83 16.98
CA CYS A 433 -0.91 14.52 16.36
C CYS A 433 -0.29 13.52 17.35
N ARG A 434 0.71 13.94 18.13
CA ARG A 434 1.31 13.08 19.17
C ARG A 434 0.25 12.61 20.18
N CYS A 435 -0.62 13.50 20.64
CA CYS A 435 -1.70 13.17 21.57
C CYS A 435 -2.76 12.22 20.97
N LEU A 436 -3.10 12.36 19.68
CA LEU A 436 -4.09 11.51 19.01
C LEU A 436 -3.55 10.12 18.65
N PHE A 437 -2.30 10.04 18.16
CA PHE A 437 -1.78 8.85 17.48
C PHE A 437 -0.67 8.13 18.26
N GLU A 438 0.07 8.81 19.14
CA GLU A 438 1.26 8.25 19.82
C GLU A 438 1.02 7.89 21.30
N SER A 439 -0.11 8.27 21.91
CA SER A 439 -0.45 7.89 23.30
C SER A 439 -0.58 6.37 23.45
N GLU A 440 0.20 5.79 24.36
CA GLU A 440 0.28 4.33 24.51
C GLU A 440 -0.86 3.78 25.37
N ASP A 441 -1.19 4.46 26.48
CA ASP A 441 -2.33 4.15 27.36
C ASP A 441 -3.10 5.39 27.84
N GLU A 442 -4.09 5.15 28.70
CA GLU A 442 -5.06 6.14 29.17
C GLU A 442 -4.44 7.25 30.01
N GLU A 443 -3.46 6.95 30.87
CA GLU A 443 -2.80 7.95 31.70
C GLU A 443 -1.95 8.91 30.85
N ASP A 444 -1.17 8.37 29.92
CA ASP A 444 -0.34 9.17 29.00
C ASP A 444 -1.20 10.06 28.09
N PHE A 445 -2.36 9.53 27.65
CA PHE A 445 -3.35 10.28 26.90
C PHE A 445 -3.97 11.41 27.75
N LEU A 446 -4.46 11.10 28.95
CA LEU A 446 -5.10 12.08 29.84
C LEU A 446 -4.14 13.21 30.22
N PHE A 447 -2.88 12.89 30.51
CA PHE A 447 -1.84 13.88 30.76
C PHE A 447 -1.57 14.73 29.52
N SER A 448 -1.29 14.10 28.38
CA SER A 448 -0.98 14.80 27.12
C SER A 448 -2.12 15.72 26.65
N TRP A 449 -3.36 15.27 26.82
CA TRP A 449 -4.57 16.04 26.48
C TRP A 449 -4.73 17.27 27.38
N ARG A 450 -4.59 17.11 28.70
CA ARG A 450 -4.66 18.23 29.67
C ARG A 450 -3.57 19.27 29.41
N SER A 451 -2.33 18.84 29.21
CA SER A 451 -1.22 19.75 28.90
C SER A 451 -1.41 20.48 27.58
N LEU A 452 -2.00 19.83 26.57
CA LEU A 452 -2.36 20.48 25.30
C LEU A 452 -3.44 21.55 25.51
N LEU A 453 -4.54 21.23 26.22
CA LEU A 453 -5.62 22.20 26.43
C LEU A 453 -5.18 23.42 27.24
N GLU A 454 -4.29 23.25 28.21
CA GLU A 454 -3.71 24.34 29.00
C GLU A 454 -2.77 25.22 28.19
N LYS A 455 -1.83 24.62 27.45
CA LYS A 455 -0.80 25.35 26.70
C LYS A 455 -1.35 26.23 25.57
N TYR A 456 -2.53 25.88 25.05
CA TYR A 456 -3.17 26.55 23.92
C TYR A 456 -4.45 27.31 24.29
N ASP A 457 -4.75 27.45 25.58
CA ASP A 457 -5.95 28.11 26.13
C ASP A 457 -7.28 27.56 25.56
N LEU A 458 -7.38 26.23 25.51
CA LEU A 458 -8.51 25.50 24.94
C LEU A 458 -9.41 24.84 25.99
N ARG A 459 -9.15 25.06 27.29
CA ARG A 459 -9.87 24.44 28.42
C ARG A 459 -11.38 24.67 28.40
N HIS A 460 -11.82 25.82 27.88
CA HIS A 460 -13.23 26.22 27.82
C HIS A 460 -13.88 26.01 26.44
N ASN A 461 -13.21 25.31 25.52
CA ASN A 461 -13.75 25.04 24.18
C ASN A 461 -14.81 23.92 24.24
N GLU A 462 -16.09 24.28 24.11
CA GLU A 462 -17.21 23.33 24.20
C GLU A 462 -17.08 22.10 23.28
N TRP A 463 -16.51 22.29 22.08
CA TRP A 463 -16.37 21.18 21.13
C TRP A 463 -15.29 20.19 21.57
N LEU A 464 -14.18 20.67 22.14
CA LEU A 464 -13.15 19.81 22.72
C LEU A 464 -13.60 19.12 24.02
N ILE A 465 -14.48 19.75 24.80
CA ILE A 465 -15.14 19.13 25.96
C ILE A 465 -15.99 17.94 25.48
N LYS A 466 -16.95 18.19 24.58
CA LYS A 466 -17.82 17.13 24.00
C LYS A 466 -17.02 16.01 23.32
N LEU A 467 -15.94 16.35 22.62
CA LEU A 467 -15.04 15.36 22.03
C LEU A 467 -14.33 14.51 23.10
N PHE A 468 -13.91 15.12 24.22
CA PHE A 468 -13.27 14.39 25.32
C PHE A 468 -14.24 13.51 26.12
N ASP A 469 -15.52 13.88 26.19
CA ASP A 469 -16.56 13.05 26.79
C ASP A 469 -16.69 11.70 26.06
N GLU A 470 -16.55 11.69 24.72
CA GLU A 470 -16.56 10.49 23.86
C GLU A 470 -15.18 9.85 23.62
N ARG A 471 -14.16 10.16 24.43
CA ARG A 471 -12.77 9.67 24.26
C ARG A 471 -12.65 8.15 24.20
N ASP A 472 -13.53 7.43 24.88
CA ASP A 472 -13.62 5.97 24.86
C ASP A 472 -13.88 5.44 23.43
N LYS A 473 -14.67 6.16 22.63
CA LYS A 473 -15.05 5.77 21.25
C LYS A 473 -13.94 6.00 20.21
N TRP A 474 -13.11 7.03 20.40
CA TRP A 474 -12.11 7.45 19.41
C TRP A 474 -10.65 7.30 19.84
N ALA A 475 -10.29 7.63 21.08
CA ALA A 475 -8.88 7.71 21.48
C ALA A 475 -8.22 6.32 21.48
N LEU A 476 -7.04 6.22 20.85
CA LEU A 476 -6.36 4.94 20.63
C LEU A 476 -6.00 4.22 21.93
N ALA A 477 -5.68 4.98 22.99
CA ALA A 477 -5.42 4.48 24.35
C ALA A 477 -6.50 3.51 24.84
N TYR A 478 -7.77 3.92 24.78
CA TYR A 478 -8.93 3.11 25.19
C TYR A 478 -9.21 1.95 24.21
N GLY A 479 -8.79 2.10 22.95
CA GLY A 479 -8.98 1.11 21.88
C GLY A 479 -7.87 0.07 21.74
N ARG A 480 -6.81 0.09 22.57
CA ARG A 480 -5.61 -0.77 22.41
C ARG A 480 -5.90 -2.28 22.45
N HIS A 481 -7.00 -2.72 23.04
CA HIS A 481 -7.41 -4.12 23.08
C HIS A 481 -8.20 -4.57 21.84
N ILE A 482 -8.58 -3.64 20.95
CA ILE A 482 -9.35 -3.89 19.74
C ILE A 482 -8.38 -3.98 18.55
N PHE A 483 -8.49 -5.06 17.79
CA PHE A 483 -7.69 -5.25 16.60
C PHE A 483 -8.05 -4.22 15.52
N SER A 484 -7.08 -3.41 15.10
CA SER A 484 -7.23 -2.29 14.16
C SER A 484 -6.35 -2.42 12.92
N ALA A 485 -5.46 -3.42 12.89
CA ALA A 485 -4.42 -3.57 11.87
C ALA A 485 -3.50 -2.33 11.68
N ASP A 486 -3.54 -1.38 12.63
CA ASP A 486 -2.90 -0.07 12.51
C ASP A 486 -3.37 0.72 11.25
N ILE A 487 -4.65 0.57 10.89
CA ILE A 487 -5.29 1.27 9.75
C ILE A 487 -5.17 2.80 9.84
N THR A 488 -5.23 3.35 11.06
CA THR A 488 -5.16 4.79 11.32
C THR A 488 -3.85 5.42 10.85
N THR A 489 -2.73 4.70 11.00
CA THR A 489 -1.41 5.16 10.56
C THR A 489 -1.29 5.13 9.04
N SER A 490 -1.82 4.08 8.39
CA SER A 490 -1.91 4.03 6.92
C SER A 490 -2.73 5.19 6.36
N LEU A 491 -3.92 5.47 6.91
CA LEU A 491 -4.77 6.61 6.51
C LEU A 491 -4.13 7.98 6.76
N GLN A 492 -3.33 8.13 7.83
CA GLN A 492 -2.58 9.36 8.10
C GLN A 492 -1.46 9.60 7.07
N CYS A 493 -0.76 8.55 6.66
CA CYS A 493 0.29 8.62 5.65
C CYS A 493 -0.23 8.66 4.21
N ASP A 494 -1.53 8.50 3.98
CA ASP A 494 -2.06 8.20 2.66
C ASP A 494 -2.08 9.39 1.69
N SER A 495 -1.68 9.10 0.45
CA SER A 495 -1.91 9.96 -0.69
C SER A 495 -3.34 9.88 -1.22
N LEU A 496 -4.06 8.77 -1.03
CA LEU A 496 -5.36 8.50 -1.65
C LEU A 496 -6.37 9.64 -1.43
N THR A 497 -6.68 9.97 -0.17
CA THR A 497 -7.59 11.07 0.19
C THR A 497 -7.09 12.43 -0.34
N ASN A 498 -5.77 12.66 -0.34
CA ASN A 498 -5.16 13.91 -0.82
C ASN A 498 -5.16 14.01 -2.36
N THR A 499 -5.22 12.87 -3.05
CA THR A 499 -5.31 12.76 -4.50
C THR A 499 -6.75 12.85 -4.96
N LEU A 500 -7.69 12.15 -4.32
CA LEU A 500 -9.13 12.31 -4.57
C LEU A 500 -9.60 13.75 -4.33
N LYS A 501 -9.14 14.43 -3.27
CA LYS A 501 -9.42 15.87 -3.05
C LYS A 501 -9.08 16.78 -4.24
N LYS A 502 -8.13 16.39 -5.11
CA LYS A 502 -7.79 17.17 -6.34
C LYS A 502 -8.75 16.90 -7.49
N TYR A 503 -9.39 15.73 -7.51
CA TYR A 503 -10.32 15.27 -8.53
C TYR A 503 -11.80 15.42 -8.11
N LEU A 504 -12.04 16.12 -7.01
CA LEU A 504 -13.36 16.48 -6.46
C LEU A 504 -13.54 18.01 -6.49
N ASN A 505 -13.02 18.66 -7.54
CA ASN A 505 -13.18 20.10 -7.75
C ASN A 505 -14.62 20.39 -8.23
N PRO A 506 -15.38 21.29 -7.58
CA PRO A 506 -16.77 21.66 -7.89
C PRO A 506 -17.16 21.85 -9.37
N GLN A 507 -16.22 22.11 -10.25
CA GLN A 507 -16.43 22.32 -11.69
C GLN A 507 -16.37 21.05 -12.56
N MET A 508 -16.07 19.88 -11.99
CA MET A 508 -15.98 18.61 -12.75
C MET A 508 -17.35 17.94 -12.94
N ASP A 509 -17.53 17.26 -14.07
CA ASP A 509 -18.68 16.37 -14.33
C ASP A 509 -18.46 14.96 -13.76
N LEU A 510 -19.55 14.18 -13.65
CA LEU A 510 -19.49 12.81 -13.11
C LEU A 510 -18.65 11.87 -14.00
N LEU A 511 -18.66 12.07 -15.32
CA LEU A 511 -17.88 11.23 -16.24
C LEU A 511 -16.38 11.46 -16.06
N SER A 512 -15.93 12.71 -15.85
CA SER A 512 -14.53 12.98 -15.49
C SER A 512 -14.21 12.47 -14.09
N PHE A 513 -15.13 12.54 -13.13
CA PHE A 513 -14.93 11.95 -11.81
C PHE A 513 -14.62 10.44 -11.91
N PHE A 514 -15.45 9.64 -12.61
CA PHE A 514 -15.22 8.19 -12.70
C PHE A 514 -13.87 7.86 -13.34
N LYS A 515 -13.49 8.54 -14.45
CA LYS A 515 -12.16 8.36 -15.08
C LYS A 515 -10.99 8.65 -14.14
N HIS A 516 -11.12 9.65 -13.25
CA HIS A 516 -10.10 9.95 -12.25
C HIS A 516 -10.14 8.97 -11.07
N TYR A 517 -11.32 8.53 -10.65
CA TYR A 517 -11.50 7.51 -9.62
C TYR A 517 -10.86 6.17 -10.04
N GLU A 518 -11.17 5.67 -11.23
CA GLU A 518 -10.56 4.46 -11.82
C GLU A 518 -9.04 4.59 -11.84
N ARG A 519 -8.53 5.73 -12.32
CA ARG A 519 -7.09 5.98 -12.36
C ARG A 519 -6.44 5.95 -10.97
N VAL A 520 -7.08 6.49 -9.94
CA VAL A 520 -6.55 6.45 -8.56
C VAL A 520 -6.57 5.01 -8.02
N VAL A 521 -7.64 4.26 -8.29
CA VAL A 521 -7.74 2.83 -7.97
C VAL A 521 -6.62 2.06 -8.65
N ASP A 522 -6.40 2.25 -9.96
CA ASP A 522 -5.32 1.61 -10.73
C ASP A 522 -3.92 2.00 -10.24
N GLU A 523 -3.67 3.27 -9.90
CA GLU A 523 -2.40 3.74 -9.36
C GLU A 523 -2.08 3.05 -8.01
N HIS A 524 -3.07 2.87 -7.13
CA HIS A 524 -2.91 2.13 -5.86
C HIS A 524 -2.70 0.63 -6.08
N ARG A 525 -3.44 0.00 -7.00
CA ARG A 525 -3.30 -1.43 -7.35
C ARG A 525 -1.94 -1.73 -7.98
N TYR A 526 -1.44 -0.82 -8.81
CA TYR A 526 -0.11 -0.91 -9.38
C TYR A 526 0.98 -0.74 -8.31
N ALA A 527 0.76 0.11 -7.30
CA ALA A 527 1.68 0.26 -6.17
C ALA A 527 1.74 -1.00 -5.27
N GLU A 528 0.63 -1.73 -5.11
CA GLU A 528 0.60 -3.06 -4.49
C GLU A 528 1.39 -4.07 -5.33
N LEU A 529 1.10 -4.16 -6.63
CA LEU A 529 1.79 -5.08 -7.55
C LEU A 529 3.31 -4.85 -7.58
N GLN A 530 3.75 -3.60 -7.49
CA GLN A 530 5.16 -3.24 -7.34
C GLN A 530 5.76 -3.70 -6.00
N ALA A 531 4.99 -3.66 -4.92
CA ALA A 531 5.43 -4.12 -3.59
C ALA A 531 5.52 -5.66 -3.54
N ASP A 532 4.57 -6.38 -4.13
CA ASP A 532 4.62 -7.85 -4.30
C ASP A 532 5.80 -8.29 -5.16
N PHE A 533 6.04 -7.62 -6.29
CA PHE A 533 7.23 -7.86 -7.10
C PHE A 533 8.52 -7.61 -6.31
N TYR A 534 8.62 -6.51 -5.58
CA TYR A 534 9.79 -6.23 -4.75
C TYR A 534 10.00 -7.27 -3.63
N ALA A 535 8.92 -7.73 -2.99
CA ALA A 535 8.95 -8.74 -1.93
C ALA A 535 9.40 -10.13 -2.42
N SER A 536 9.02 -10.52 -3.65
CA SER A 536 9.47 -11.78 -4.28
C SER A 536 10.86 -11.68 -4.91
N GLN A 537 11.25 -10.48 -5.40
CA GLN A 537 12.52 -10.27 -6.10
C GLN A 537 13.70 -9.87 -5.22
N SER A 538 13.48 -9.53 -3.95
CA SER A 538 14.56 -9.11 -3.05
C SER A 538 14.47 -9.74 -1.66
N LEU A 539 15.59 -10.29 -1.19
CA LEU A 539 15.74 -10.67 0.21
C LEU A 539 16.41 -9.51 0.96
N PRO A 540 15.86 -9.04 2.09
CA PRO A 540 16.61 -8.15 2.96
C PRO A 540 17.88 -8.86 3.44
N ARG A 541 18.95 -8.10 3.65
CA ARG A 541 20.19 -8.65 4.26
C ARG A 541 19.93 -8.81 5.76
N ILE A 542 19.41 -9.97 6.14
CA ILE A 542 18.93 -10.24 7.51
C ILE A 542 20.13 -10.51 8.44
N PRO A 543 20.19 -9.90 9.64
CA PRO A 543 21.15 -10.27 10.69
C PRO A 543 21.05 -11.76 11.07
N PRO A 544 22.08 -12.38 11.66
CA PRO A 544 22.12 -13.84 11.89
C PRO A 544 21.12 -14.38 12.93
N ALA A 545 20.24 -13.54 13.50
CA ALA A 545 19.23 -13.95 14.47
C ALA A 545 18.12 -14.80 13.79
N LYS A 546 17.85 -15.99 14.35
CA LYS A 546 16.80 -16.91 13.87
C LYS A 546 15.43 -16.24 13.76
N LEU A 547 15.01 -15.53 14.81
CA LEU A 547 13.74 -14.80 14.88
C LEU A 547 13.57 -13.79 13.74
N LEU A 548 14.61 -13.00 13.42
CA LEU A 548 14.59 -12.07 12.28
C LEU A 548 14.52 -12.82 10.94
N LYS A 549 15.23 -13.94 10.80
CA LYS A 549 15.20 -14.75 9.57
C LYS A 549 13.83 -15.38 9.33
N GLN A 550 13.19 -15.89 10.37
CA GLN A 550 11.82 -16.39 10.34
C GLN A 550 10.84 -15.28 9.94
N ALA A 551 10.88 -14.13 10.62
CA ALA A 551 10.00 -13.00 10.34
C ALA A 551 10.18 -12.43 8.93
N ALA A 552 11.42 -12.30 8.44
CA ALA A 552 11.71 -11.81 7.08
C ALA A 552 11.29 -12.78 5.96
N ASN A 553 11.20 -14.08 6.27
CA ASN A 553 10.68 -15.08 5.33
C ASN A 553 9.15 -14.95 5.20
N ILE A 554 8.45 -14.80 6.32
CA ILE A 554 6.97 -14.77 6.38
C ILE A 554 6.42 -13.40 5.97
N TYR A 555 6.87 -12.32 6.60
CA TYR A 555 6.28 -10.98 6.45
C TYR A 555 6.70 -10.28 5.16
N THR A 556 5.83 -9.41 4.65
CA THR A 556 6.22 -8.46 3.59
C THR A 556 7.36 -7.54 4.07
N PRO A 557 8.16 -6.95 3.17
CA PRO A 557 9.29 -6.09 3.57
C PRO A 557 8.90 -4.90 4.45
N VAL A 558 7.70 -4.34 4.29
CA VAL A 558 7.18 -3.23 5.11
C VAL A 558 6.82 -3.71 6.51
N VAL A 559 6.11 -4.83 6.63
CA VAL A 559 5.77 -5.42 7.93
C VAL A 559 7.03 -5.91 8.65
N PHE A 560 7.98 -6.50 7.94
CA PHE A 560 9.27 -6.90 8.50
C PHE A 560 10.05 -5.70 9.04
N ASP A 561 9.98 -4.52 8.42
CA ASP A 561 10.61 -3.31 8.97
C ASP A 561 9.95 -2.85 10.28
N VAL A 562 8.63 -3.00 10.43
CA VAL A 562 7.93 -2.75 11.71
C VAL A 562 8.40 -3.74 12.78
N PHE A 563 8.42 -5.04 12.46
CA PHE A 563 8.91 -6.08 13.37
C PHE A 563 10.39 -5.89 13.74
N ARG A 564 11.21 -5.44 12.77
CA ARG A 564 12.64 -5.15 13.01
C ARG A 564 12.83 -3.99 13.98
N LYS A 565 12.00 -2.94 13.94
CA LYS A 565 12.09 -1.85 14.93
C LYS A 565 11.80 -2.34 16.35
N GLU A 566 10.81 -3.23 16.51
CA GLU A 566 10.57 -3.92 17.79
C GLU A 566 11.74 -4.86 18.16
N PHE A 567 12.39 -5.46 17.17
CA PHE A 567 13.60 -6.26 17.38
C PHE A 567 14.79 -5.40 17.87
N ASP A 568 15.01 -4.24 17.25
CA ASP A 568 16.09 -3.34 17.64
C ASP A 568 15.81 -2.79 19.07
N MET A 569 14.56 -2.47 19.40
CA MET A 569 14.15 -1.98 20.73
C MET A 569 14.26 -3.01 21.87
N PHE A 570 14.09 -4.33 21.64
CA PHE A 570 14.24 -5.29 22.76
C PHE A 570 15.70 -5.50 23.16
N MET A 571 16.65 -5.27 22.25
CA MET A 571 18.09 -5.36 22.56
C MET A 571 18.45 -4.36 23.67
N ASP A 572 17.92 -3.13 23.58
CA ASP A 572 18.09 -2.05 24.56
C ASP A 572 17.06 -2.07 25.71
N SER A 573 16.36 -3.20 25.90
CA SER A 573 15.42 -3.39 27.01
C SER A 573 16.02 -4.16 28.19
N VAL A 574 15.57 -3.82 29.40
CA VAL A 574 15.91 -4.47 30.67
C VAL A 574 14.69 -5.24 31.15
N LEU A 575 14.89 -6.43 31.71
CA LEU A 575 13.84 -7.32 32.19
C LEU A 575 14.06 -7.64 33.68
N TYR A 576 12.97 -7.60 34.44
CA TYR A 576 12.90 -8.00 35.84
C TYR A 576 11.80 -9.05 36.01
N THR A 577 12.09 -10.18 36.65
CA THR A 577 11.06 -11.14 37.07
C THR A 577 10.25 -10.55 38.22
N THR A 578 8.92 -10.60 38.16
CA THR A 578 8.05 -10.11 39.26
C THR A 578 7.54 -11.27 40.10
N CYS A 579 6.94 -12.30 39.47
CA CYS A 579 6.46 -13.49 40.15
C CYS A 579 6.38 -14.70 39.20
N GLU A 580 6.29 -15.90 39.77
CA GLU A 580 6.04 -17.14 39.03
C GLU A 580 5.03 -17.99 39.81
N VAL A 581 3.92 -18.36 39.16
CA VAL A 581 2.78 -19.06 39.75
C VAL A 581 2.40 -20.21 38.82
N GLY A 582 2.81 -21.43 39.19
CA GLY A 582 2.61 -22.62 38.35
C GLY A 582 3.33 -22.48 37.00
N THR A 583 2.59 -22.56 35.89
CA THR A 583 3.14 -22.40 34.54
C THR A 583 3.20 -20.93 34.08
N ILE A 584 2.73 -19.98 34.90
CA ILE A 584 2.62 -18.57 34.53
C ILE A 584 3.74 -17.79 35.22
N SER A 585 4.63 -17.20 34.41
CA SER A 585 5.66 -16.25 34.87
C SER A 585 5.23 -14.83 34.49
N GLU A 586 5.43 -13.86 35.37
CA GLU A 586 5.21 -12.45 35.07
C GLU A 586 6.53 -11.67 35.11
N TYR A 587 6.68 -10.77 34.15
CA TYR A 587 7.89 -10.01 33.89
C TYR A 587 7.57 -8.53 33.73
N ARG A 588 8.47 -7.68 34.23
CA ARG A 588 8.45 -6.24 34.03
C ARG A 588 9.59 -5.88 33.07
N VAL A 589 9.28 -5.21 31.97
CA VAL A 589 10.23 -4.85 30.93
C VAL A 589 10.25 -3.33 30.75
N ALA A 590 11.44 -2.74 30.75
CA ALA A 590 11.69 -1.33 30.51
C ALA A 590 12.59 -1.16 29.28
N VAL A 591 12.35 -0.15 28.43
CA VAL A 591 13.17 0.14 27.25
C VAL A 591 13.99 1.39 27.53
N ALA A 592 15.31 1.39 27.28
CA ALA A 592 16.19 2.47 27.75
C ALA A 592 15.80 3.89 27.28
N GLU A 593 15.18 4.04 26.09
CA GLU A 593 14.71 5.33 25.56
C GLU A 593 13.29 5.72 26.00
N ARG A 594 12.61 4.89 26.80
CA ARG A 594 11.22 5.11 27.23
C ARG A 594 11.09 5.05 28.76
N PRO A 595 10.49 6.05 29.42
CA PRO A 595 10.37 6.06 30.88
C PRO A 595 9.35 5.05 31.42
N LYS A 596 8.54 4.41 30.56
CA LYS A 596 7.41 3.58 30.94
C LYS A 596 7.76 2.09 30.93
N GLU A 597 7.42 1.41 32.02
CA GLU A 597 7.60 -0.03 32.18
C GLU A 597 6.33 -0.77 31.75
N HIS A 598 6.48 -1.93 31.11
CA HIS A 598 5.37 -2.79 30.71
C HIS A 598 5.46 -4.16 31.36
N PHE A 599 4.30 -4.75 31.64
CA PHE A 599 4.18 -6.08 32.22
C PHE A 599 3.90 -7.10 31.12
N VAL A 600 4.60 -8.22 31.16
CA VAL A 600 4.45 -9.34 30.23
C VAL A 600 4.15 -10.59 31.04
N ARG A 601 2.99 -11.19 30.79
CA ARG A 601 2.58 -12.47 31.36
C ARG A 601 2.85 -13.57 30.35
N TYR A 602 3.70 -14.52 30.72
CA TYR A 602 4.11 -15.65 29.90
C TYR A 602 3.58 -16.96 30.50
N ASN A 603 2.96 -17.81 29.68
CA ASN A 603 2.53 -19.15 30.06
C ASN A 603 3.39 -20.21 29.36
N ALA A 604 4.08 -21.02 30.15
CA ALA A 604 4.96 -22.07 29.66
C ALA A 604 4.22 -23.25 29.01
N SER A 605 2.94 -23.46 29.32
CA SER A 605 2.17 -24.63 28.82
C SER A 605 1.83 -24.55 27.32
N ASP A 606 1.64 -23.34 26.78
CA ASP A 606 1.27 -23.12 25.38
C ASP A 606 2.20 -22.10 24.66
N CYS A 607 3.23 -21.61 25.36
CA CYS A 607 4.08 -20.49 24.93
C CYS A 607 3.28 -19.22 24.58
N SER A 608 2.17 -18.93 25.27
CA SER A 608 1.53 -17.62 25.17
C SER A 608 2.29 -16.56 25.97
N ALA A 609 2.27 -15.34 25.44
CA ALA A 609 2.79 -14.13 26.03
C ALA A 609 1.79 -12.99 25.73
N LEU A 610 1.33 -12.32 26.79
CA LEU A 610 0.46 -11.15 26.73
C LEU A 610 1.19 -9.96 27.36
N CYS A 611 1.05 -8.76 26.79
CA CYS A 611 1.77 -7.57 27.24
C CYS A 611 0.83 -6.41 27.51
N SER A 612 1.07 -5.64 28.58
CA SER A 612 0.25 -4.48 28.93
C SER A 612 0.23 -3.38 27.86
N CYS A 613 1.23 -3.33 26.96
CA CYS A 613 1.23 -2.39 25.82
C CYS A 613 0.24 -2.77 24.70
N ARG A 614 -0.32 -4.00 24.73
CA ARG A 614 -1.34 -4.54 23.81
C ARG A 614 -1.05 -4.38 22.30
N LYS A 615 0.23 -4.26 21.92
CA LYS A 615 0.62 -3.97 20.52
C LYS A 615 0.21 -5.10 19.57
N TYR A 616 0.32 -6.35 20.03
CA TYR A 616 -0.06 -7.52 19.23
C TYR A 616 -1.58 -7.57 19.03
N GLU A 617 -2.35 -7.29 20.08
CA GLU A 617 -3.81 -7.24 20.04
C GLU A 617 -4.32 -6.10 19.14
N PHE A 618 -3.65 -4.95 19.14
CA PHE A 618 -4.01 -3.80 18.30
C PHE A 618 -3.58 -3.94 16.82
N MET A 619 -2.34 -4.39 16.57
CA MET A 619 -1.68 -4.35 15.25
C MET A 619 -1.47 -5.73 14.63
N GLY A 620 -1.42 -6.80 15.41
CA GLY A 620 -1.08 -8.16 14.96
C GLY A 620 0.42 -8.39 14.74
N ILE A 621 1.27 -7.54 15.32
CA ILE A 621 2.74 -7.63 15.27
C ILE A 621 3.27 -7.55 16.70
N GLN A 622 4.14 -8.49 17.08
CA GLN A 622 4.65 -8.59 18.45
C GLN A 622 5.54 -7.43 18.86
N CYS A 623 5.45 -7.04 20.14
CA CYS A 623 6.24 -5.94 20.71
C CYS A 623 7.59 -6.38 21.26
N CYS A 624 8.52 -5.43 21.33
CA CYS A 624 9.81 -5.56 21.98
C CYS A 624 9.74 -6.21 23.38
N HIS A 625 8.74 -5.86 24.20
CA HIS A 625 8.57 -6.44 25.54
C HIS A 625 8.38 -7.96 25.52
N VAL A 626 7.54 -8.48 24.62
CA VAL A 626 7.35 -9.93 24.46
C VAL A 626 8.60 -10.57 23.88
N LEU A 627 9.25 -9.94 22.89
CA LEU A 627 10.50 -10.45 22.32
C LEU A 627 11.60 -10.59 23.38
N LYS A 628 11.68 -9.66 24.35
CA LYS A 628 12.63 -9.75 25.47
C LYS A 628 12.36 -10.95 26.39
N VAL A 629 11.09 -11.22 26.71
CA VAL A 629 10.71 -12.37 27.54
C VAL A 629 10.97 -13.69 26.82
N LEU A 630 10.67 -13.77 25.52
CA LEU A 630 10.97 -14.96 24.72
C LEU A 630 12.48 -15.21 24.64
N ASP A 631 13.29 -14.16 24.41
CA ASP A 631 14.75 -14.26 24.38
C ASP A 631 15.32 -14.74 25.73
N PHE A 632 14.79 -14.22 26.85
CA PHE A 632 15.12 -14.63 28.23
C PHE A 632 14.73 -16.09 28.54
N LYS A 633 13.55 -16.55 28.09
CA LYS A 633 13.16 -17.97 28.12
C LYS A 633 13.88 -18.83 27.06
N ASN A 634 14.90 -18.29 26.39
CA ASN A 634 15.72 -18.96 25.36
C ASN A 634 14.95 -19.40 24.09
N ILE A 635 13.77 -18.81 23.84
CA ILE A 635 12.93 -19.07 22.66
C ILE A 635 13.42 -18.19 21.51
N LYS A 636 14.13 -18.79 20.54
CA LYS A 636 14.79 -18.06 19.43
C LYS A 636 13.99 -17.98 18.13
N GLU A 637 12.79 -18.57 18.10
CA GLU A 637 11.85 -18.56 16.98
C GLU A 637 10.46 -18.21 17.56
N LEU A 638 9.73 -17.32 16.88
CA LEU A 638 8.43 -16.85 17.35
C LEU A 638 7.36 -17.94 17.10
N PRO A 639 6.52 -18.30 18.09
CA PRO A 639 5.44 -19.27 17.89
C PRO A 639 4.51 -18.89 16.73
N GLN A 640 4.13 -19.88 15.90
CA GLN A 640 3.42 -19.63 14.64
C GLN A 640 2.09 -18.86 14.82
N LYS A 641 1.43 -19.02 15.98
CA LYS A 641 0.21 -18.30 16.36
C LYS A 641 0.34 -16.76 16.33
N TYR A 642 1.57 -16.23 16.37
CA TYR A 642 1.84 -14.79 16.30
C TYR A 642 2.07 -14.24 14.90
N PHE A 643 2.08 -15.08 13.86
CA PHE A 643 2.13 -14.64 12.46
C PHE A 643 0.73 -14.62 11.86
N LEU A 644 0.06 -13.46 11.90
CA LEU A 644 -1.25 -13.33 11.25
C LEU A 644 -1.12 -13.45 9.72
N LYS A 645 -1.94 -14.29 9.09
CA LYS A 645 -1.93 -14.54 7.63
C LYS A 645 -1.97 -13.25 6.82
N ARG A 646 -2.77 -12.26 7.23
CA ARG A 646 -2.92 -10.94 6.60
C ARG A 646 -1.61 -10.15 6.42
N TRP A 647 -0.57 -10.46 7.19
CA TRP A 647 0.71 -9.76 7.17
C TRP A 647 1.81 -10.53 6.44
N SER A 648 1.51 -11.76 6.03
CA SER A 648 2.42 -12.61 5.25
C SER A 648 2.50 -12.20 3.78
N LYS A 649 3.56 -12.60 3.08
CA LYS A 649 3.67 -12.48 1.62
C LYS A 649 2.58 -13.26 0.89
N ASP A 650 2.13 -14.36 1.49
CA ASP A 650 1.12 -15.28 0.96
C ASP A 650 -0.31 -14.95 1.44
N ALA A 651 -0.56 -13.71 1.89
CA ALA A 651 -1.86 -13.30 2.44
C ALA A 651 -3.04 -13.53 1.48
N LYS A 652 -2.79 -13.47 0.16
CA LYS A 652 -3.78 -13.71 -0.91
C LYS A 652 -3.71 -15.11 -1.52
N SER A 653 -2.77 -15.94 -1.08
CA SER A 653 -2.67 -17.33 -1.52
C SER A 653 -3.81 -18.12 -0.86
N GLY A 654 -4.59 -18.82 -1.68
CA GLY A 654 -5.67 -19.69 -1.19
C GLY A 654 -5.11 -20.79 -0.29
N ASP A 655 -5.86 -21.16 0.77
CA ASP A 655 -5.44 -22.16 1.75
C ASP A 655 -5.35 -23.56 1.13
N SER A 656 -4.19 -23.82 0.51
CA SER A 656 -3.88 -25.05 -0.22
C SER A 656 -3.43 -26.19 0.72
N GLN A 657 -3.46 -25.95 2.03
CA GLN A 657 -3.09 -26.89 3.09
C GLN A 657 -4.00 -26.69 4.31
N GLY A 658 -5.15 -27.38 4.34
CA GLY A 658 -6.06 -27.28 5.48
C GLY A 658 -7.49 -27.78 5.28
N ASN A 659 -7.69 -28.98 4.70
CA ASN A 659 -8.77 -29.92 5.07
C ASN A 659 -8.75 -31.17 4.16
N ARG A 660 -8.26 -32.30 4.71
CA ARG A 660 -8.49 -33.66 4.18
C ARG A 660 -9.22 -34.49 5.25
N SER A 661 -10.47 -34.11 5.50
CA SER A 661 -11.49 -34.79 6.32
C SER A 661 -12.64 -33.78 6.51
N GLN A 662 -13.92 -34.05 6.25
CA GLN A 662 -14.61 -35.29 5.84
C GLN A 662 -15.62 -34.96 4.73
N ASP A 663 -15.91 -35.90 3.84
CA ASP A 663 -16.99 -35.78 2.87
C ASP A 663 -18.37 -35.95 3.52
N SER A 664 -19.32 -35.08 3.18
CA SER A 664 -20.74 -35.46 3.08
C SER A 664 -21.44 -34.61 2.02
N PRO A 665 -22.36 -35.18 1.20
CA PRO A 665 -22.83 -34.52 0.00
C PRO A 665 -24.09 -33.68 0.26
N VAL A 666 -24.07 -32.40 -0.13
CA VAL A 666 -25.30 -31.62 -0.36
C VAL A 666 -25.62 -31.70 -1.85
N ALA A 667 -26.72 -32.38 -2.17
CA ALA A 667 -27.10 -32.68 -3.54
C ALA A 667 -27.59 -31.45 -4.32
N ASN A 668 -27.42 -31.50 -5.65
CA ASN A 668 -28.08 -30.60 -6.58
C ASN A 668 -29.59 -30.61 -6.38
N MET A 669 -30.22 -29.43 -6.35
CA MET A 669 -31.68 -29.33 -6.47
C MET A 669 -32.06 -28.33 -7.58
N HIS A 670 -31.85 -28.78 -8.82
CA HIS A 670 -32.49 -28.22 -10.00
C HIS A 670 -33.78 -28.99 -10.27
N HIS A 671 -34.89 -28.27 -10.53
CA HIS A 671 -36.18 -28.75 -11.04
C HIS A 671 -36.89 -29.90 -10.30
N ALA A 672 -37.98 -29.56 -9.60
CA ALA A 672 -39.35 -29.74 -10.12
C ALA A 672 -40.38 -29.54 -9.00
N PHE A 673 -41.47 -28.83 -9.29
CA PHE A 673 -42.84 -29.37 -9.16
C PHE A 673 -43.85 -28.41 -9.82
N LEU A 674 -44.61 -28.94 -10.77
CA LEU A 674 -45.79 -28.31 -11.37
C LEU A 674 -47.04 -28.90 -10.71
N GLY A 675 -48.10 -28.09 -10.60
CA GLY A 675 -49.48 -28.57 -10.78
C GLY A 675 -50.39 -28.55 -9.56
N SER A 676 -51.66 -28.23 -9.85
CA SER A 676 -52.88 -28.34 -9.01
C SER A 676 -52.89 -27.57 -7.68
N THR A 677 -53.87 -26.71 -7.39
CA THR A 677 -55.18 -26.43 -8.02
C THR A 677 -55.46 -24.94 -8.14
#